data_AF-A0A3N2I9Q6-F1
#
_entry.id   AF-A0A3N2I9Q6-F1
#
_cell.length_a   1.000
_cell.length_b   1.000
_cell.length_c   1.000
_cell.angle_alpha   90.00
_cell.angle_beta   90.00
_cell.angle_gamma   90.00
#
_symmetry.space_group_name_H-M   'P 1'
#
loop_
_entity.id
_entity.type
_entity.pdbx_description
1 polymer ?
#
loop_
_entity_poly.entity_id
_entity_poly.type
_entity_poly.pdbx_seq_one_letter_code
_entity_poly.pdbx_strand_id
1 'polypeptide(L)'
;MPSFPTRRLAATAAATALVLTALAAAPAQAAAPSPASAGAAPSTVAAASTATGGVAADLSRDMVKVPAAPLLEARTDDAVSPATGVTTHPVYVSVATVTAATSDDSPTPPDDASIRAAVTQLHDYWWEESGHTVDVTLAGIETRPLDQASCVPATVLNTVHASAFGGRFAKYAWAGTNEHLIVLSRETCGTTATAFGTVGGDGGEVFSSYGTGAALGVPVLLHEFGHNLGFGHAGAGMCRSTTSFDGAASDYRYATSTDTPAACPVLEYGDFLDIMGYSISSARPHLSSAQRVRAGFLTDVTTLSGAGTARQVVVASLDGTAKGRALKVVDPISGQGYYVEYRTATGTDASSAEFGGRAASCALVASGFTRCALTSDRTTGSVRVLRPLTLAGSTVSTVALAVGLDAKRDPSRRDTHLDAGESFTSANGGFTVSVRSMTPSGGAVLDVTLAGGSAKVPASAPAPTLSAPAPATAPATTTSRLSVDRTRQTHGSSTPITTTTQVVASDGSAPSGTVTLRDGTAVVGSTKVGSDGRATVTLPGTTAAGTHQLRASFVPATSAQAASDSSIVGVTVDKASSSSALTRGRTAITKNKAATVTVTVSAPGVPRPTGTVTVTSGGRTVGTATVSADGAGRVTVPVGTFTRGGTYVLSASYAGSGNVSASVSKRMIVVLR
;
A
#
# COMPACT_ATOMS: atom_id res chain seq x y z
N MET A 1 -13.75 31.82 69.69
CA MET A 1 -13.81 33.03 68.84
C MET A 1 -13.03 32.73 67.57
N PRO A 2 -13.59 33.11 66.41
CA PRO A 2 -14.12 32.16 65.42
C PRO A 2 -13.33 32.25 64.08
N SER A 3 -13.52 31.44 63.04
CA SER A 3 -14.81 31.04 62.42
C SER A 3 -14.73 29.76 61.57
N PHE A 4 -15.47 28.76 62.02
CA PHE A 4 -16.45 27.90 61.31
C PHE A 4 -17.25 28.58 60.18
N PRO A 5 -18.23 27.90 59.50
CA PRO A 5 -18.54 26.46 59.29
C PRO A 5 -18.96 26.17 57.80
N THR A 6 -19.56 25.07 57.32
CA THR A 6 -20.63 24.15 57.81
C THR A 6 -20.76 23.00 56.79
N ARG A 7 -20.64 21.71 57.19
CA ARG A 7 -21.71 20.73 57.56
C ARG A 7 -22.43 20.09 56.33
N ARG A 8 -22.84 18.81 56.28
CA ARG A 8 -22.82 17.64 57.18
C ARG A 8 -23.44 16.40 56.48
N LEU A 9 -22.97 15.21 56.90
CA LEU A 9 -23.65 13.92 57.26
C LEU A 9 -24.67 13.28 56.27
N ALA A 10 -24.59 12.00 55.86
CA ALA A 10 -24.30 10.68 56.51
C ALA A 10 -25.51 9.97 57.12
N ALA A 11 -25.64 8.65 56.83
CA ALA A 11 -26.12 7.56 57.71
C ALA A 11 -26.22 6.23 56.90
N THR A 12 -25.32 5.24 57.08
CA THR A 12 -25.41 3.96 57.87
C THR A 12 -26.32 2.88 57.23
N ALA A 13 -25.84 1.71 56.75
CA ALA A 13 -25.12 0.55 57.35
C ALA A 13 -26.05 -0.56 57.90
N ALA A 14 -25.94 -1.78 57.36
CA ALA A 14 -25.81 -3.06 58.09
C ALA A 14 -26.03 -4.28 57.16
N ALA A 15 -25.21 -5.32 57.35
CA ALA A 15 -25.30 -6.64 56.72
C ALA A 15 -25.49 -7.71 57.82
N THR A 16 -26.18 -8.80 57.50
CA THR A 16 -26.14 -10.05 58.28
C THR A 16 -26.37 -11.25 57.37
N ALA A 17 -25.50 -12.25 57.49
CA ALA A 17 -25.60 -13.57 56.88
C ALA A 17 -25.87 -14.62 57.97
N LEU A 18 -26.60 -15.69 57.64
CA LEU A 18 -26.66 -16.92 58.44
C LEU A 18 -26.77 -18.15 57.51
N VAL A 19 -26.26 -19.28 58.00
CA VAL A 19 -25.66 -20.40 57.30
C VAL A 19 -26.40 -21.73 57.57
N LEU A 20 -26.38 -22.62 56.57
CA LEU A 20 -26.56 -24.10 56.52
C LEU A 20 -27.87 -24.77 57.00
N THR A 21 -28.39 -25.67 56.16
CA THR A 21 -28.45 -27.13 56.43
C THR A 21 -28.81 -27.93 55.16
N ALA A 22 -28.21 -29.11 55.01
CA ALA A 22 -28.38 -30.06 53.91
C ALA A 22 -29.54 -31.05 54.16
N LEU A 23 -30.06 -31.70 53.12
CA LEU A 23 -30.33 -33.15 53.09
C LEU A 23 -30.70 -33.65 51.68
N ALA A 24 -30.31 -34.88 51.39
CA ALA A 24 -30.40 -35.60 50.12
C ALA A 24 -31.74 -36.35 49.90
N ALA A 25 -32.07 -36.69 48.64
CA ALA A 25 -32.50 -38.02 48.20
C ALA A 25 -32.99 -38.03 46.72
N ALA A 26 -32.38 -38.91 45.91
CA ALA A 26 -32.97 -39.53 44.71
C ALA A 26 -33.72 -40.83 45.15
N PRO A 27 -34.31 -41.74 44.31
CA PRO A 27 -34.18 -41.90 42.85
C PRO A 27 -35.43 -42.49 42.11
N ALA A 28 -35.17 -43.02 40.89
CA ALA A 28 -35.87 -44.08 40.13
C ALA A 28 -37.04 -43.64 39.21
N GLN A 29 -36.95 -43.65 37.87
CA GLN A 29 -36.61 -44.70 36.87
C GLN A 29 -37.86 -45.49 36.40
N ALA A 30 -38.27 -45.27 35.14
CA ALA A 30 -38.79 -46.30 34.23
C ALA A 30 -39.01 -45.72 32.83
N ALA A 31 -38.67 -46.51 31.82
CA ALA A 31 -38.47 -46.12 30.43
C ALA A 31 -39.66 -46.47 29.49
N ALA A 32 -39.64 -45.78 28.34
CA ALA A 32 -40.09 -46.16 26.99
C ALA A 32 -41.61 -46.21 26.68
N PRO A 33 -42.05 -46.03 25.41
CA PRO A 33 -41.27 -45.95 24.15
C PRO A 33 -41.59 -44.77 23.20
N SER A 34 -40.73 -44.57 22.20
CA SER A 34 -40.95 -43.73 21.00
C SER A 34 -41.89 -44.43 19.99
N PRO A 35 -42.50 -43.71 19.01
CA PRO A 35 -41.79 -43.26 17.79
C PRO A 35 -42.20 -41.85 17.24
N ALA A 36 -41.28 -41.29 16.42
CA ALA A 36 -41.38 -40.27 15.34
C ALA A 36 -42.51 -39.20 15.35
N SER A 37 -42.30 -37.92 15.04
CA SER A 37 -41.57 -37.36 13.90
C SER A 37 -41.23 -35.86 14.07
N ALA A 38 -40.30 -35.42 13.23
CA ALA A 38 -39.57 -34.15 13.12
C ALA A 38 -40.34 -32.81 13.21
N GLY A 39 -39.62 -31.79 13.70
CA GLY A 39 -39.91 -30.36 13.56
C GLY A 39 -38.82 -29.54 14.26
N ALA A 40 -38.02 -28.80 13.49
CA ALA A 40 -36.75 -28.20 13.88
C ALA A 40 -36.86 -26.86 14.64
N ALA A 41 -35.88 -26.64 15.53
CA ALA A 41 -35.24 -25.41 16.06
C ALA A 41 -35.03 -25.51 17.59
N PRO A 42 -34.07 -24.81 18.23
CA PRO A 42 -32.92 -24.06 17.73
C PRO A 42 -31.58 -24.55 18.36
N SER A 43 -30.45 -24.17 17.78
CA SER A 43 -29.14 -24.35 18.42
C SER A 43 -28.55 -22.98 18.74
N THR A 44 -28.67 -22.59 20.01
CA THR A 44 -27.74 -21.68 20.64
C THR A 44 -26.43 -22.43 20.93
N VAL A 45 -25.29 -21.74 20.83
CA VAL A 45 -24.31 -21.54 21.90
C VAL A 45 -23.08 -20.83 21.31
N ALA A 46 -22.74 -19.71 21.94
CA ALA A 46 -21.51 -18.96 21.78
C ALA A 46 -20.42 -19.47 22.75
N ALA A 47 -19.14 -19.27 22.39
CA ALA A 47 -18.03 -19.02 23.32
C ALA A 47 -16.90 -18.36 22.49
N ALA A 48 -16.75 -17.04 22.48
CA ALA A 48 -16.22 -16.11 23.50
C ALA A 48 -14.68 -15.99 23.49
N SER A 49 -14.18 -14.84 23.04
CA SER A 49 -12.98 -14.21 23.59
C SER A 49 -13.31 -12.76 23.95
N THR A 50 -13.11 -12.42 25.21
CA THR A 50 -13.23 -11.08 25.80
C THR A 50 -12.19 -10.13 25.19
N ALA A 51 -12.66 -9.18 24.38
CA ALA A 51 -11.98 -7.92 24.10
C ALA A 51 -13.04 -6.81 24.08
N THR A 52 -12.75 -5.73 24.77
CA THR A 52 -13.61 -4.56 24.96
C THR A 52 -14.07 -3.93 23.63
N GLY A 53 -15.39 -3.85 23.44
CA GLY A 53 -16.08 -2.83 22.65
C GLY A 53 -15.67 -2.64 21.19
N GLY A 54 -16.15 -3.50 20.30
CA GLY A 54 -16.17 -3.26 18.86
C GLY A 54 -17.29 -4.09 18.23
N VAL A 55 -18.30 -3.42 17.67
CA VAL A 55 -19.42 -4.07 16.98
C VAL A 55 -18.87 -4.74 15.72
N ALA A 56 -18.91 -6.07 15.65
CA ALA A 56 -18.58 -6.84 14.47
C ALA A 56 -19.79 -6.85 13.52
N ALA A 57 -19.60 -6.43 12.27
CA ALA A 57 -20.59 -6.59 11.20
C ALA A 57 -20.24 -7.87 10.42
N ASP A 58 -21.22 -8.78 10.30
CA ASP A 58 -21.15 -9.97 9.45
C ASP A 58 -21.60 -9.58 8.04
N LEU A 59 -20.67 -9.58 7.09
CA LEU A 59 -20.83 -9.12 5.70
C LEU A 59 -20.94 -10.27 4.69
N SER A 60 -21.23 -11.50 5.15
CA SER A 60 -21.18 -12.74 4.33
C SER A 60 -22.20 -12.85 3.17
N ARG A 61 -22.90 -11.77 2.79
CA ARG A 61 -23.94 -11.76 1.71
C ARG A 61 -24.03 -10.44 0.91
N ASP A 62 -22.93 -9.74 0.68
CA ASP A 62 -22.96 -8.37 0.13
C ASP A 62 -22.91 -8.25 -1.41
N MET A 63 -23.07 -9.34 -2.16
CA MET A 63 -23.15 -9.29 -3.63
C MET A 63 -24.60 -9.39 -4.12
N VAL A 64 -25.16 -8.28 -4.63
CA VAL A 64 -26.45 -8.30 -5.34
C VAL A 64 -26.21 -8.57 -6.83
N LYS A 65 -26.74 -9.71 -7.33
CA LYS A 65 -26.70 -10.04 -8.76
C LYS A 65 -27.64 -9.12 -9.53
N VAL A 66 -27.09 -8.23 -10.36
CA VAL A 66 -27.85 -7.35 -11.25
C VAL A 66 -28.51 -8.19 -12.35
N PRO A 67 -29.84 -8.10 -12.56
CA PRO A 67 -30.50 -8.75 -13.69
C PRO A 67 -30.16 -8.02 -14.99
N ALA A 68 -29.37 -8.65 -15.86
CA ALA A 68 -29.23 -8.36 -17.30
C ALA A 68 -28.46 -7.10 -17.76
N ALA A 69 -27.50 -6.58 -16.98
CA ALA A 69 -26.37 -5.86 -17.59
C ALA A 69 -25.33 -6.89 -18.08
N PRO A 70 -24.58 -6.66 -19.17
CA PRO A 70 -23.42 -7.48 -19.49
C PRO A 70 -22.42 -7.30 -18.34
N LEU A 71 -22.50 -8.18 -17.34
CA LEU A 71 -21.44 -8.35 -16.36
C LEU A 71 -20.19 -8.56 -17.20
N LEU A 72 -19.20 -7.67 -17.05
CA LEU A 72 -17.88 -7.92 -17.61
C LEU A 72 -17.49 -9.32 -17.17
N GLU A 73 -17.35 -10.24 -18.13
CA GLU A 73 -16.81 -11.54 -17.85
C GLU A 73 -15.48 -11.33 -17.13
N ALA A 74 -15.22 -12.16 -16.11
CA ALA A 74 -13.94 -12.14 -15.42
C ALA A 74 -12.82 -12.22 -16.45
N ARG A 75 -12.12 -11.10 -16.67
CA ARG A 75 -10.92 -11.12 -17.51
C ARG A 75 -9.86 -11.92 -16.77
N THR A 76 -9.30 -12.90 -17.48
CA THR A 76 -8.06 -13.56 -17.08
C THR A 76 -6.91 -12.55 -17.20
N ASP A 77 -5.86 -12.72 -16.40
CA ASP A 77 -4.71 -11.81 -16.38
C ASP A 77 -4.10 -11.58 -17.77
N ASP A 78 -4.20 -12.57 -18.66
CA ASP A 78 -3.61 -12.54 -20.00
C ASP A 78 -4.46 -11.73 -21.01
N ALA A 79 -5.68 -11.33 -20.64
CA ALA A 79 -6.61 -10.54 -21.45
C ALA A 79 -6.64 -9.05 -21.05
N VAL A 80 -5.87 -8.66 -20.03
CA VAL A 80 -5.89 -7.30 -19.47
C VAL A 80 -4.75 -6.47 -20.07
N SER A 81 -5.11 -5.41 -20.78
CA SER A 81 -4.15 -4.39 -21.23
C SER A 81 -3.87 -3.40 -20.10
N PRO A 82 -2.70 -2.74 -20.08
CA PRO A 82 -2.45 -1.61 -19.19
C PRO A 82 -3.62 -0.61 -19.21
N ALA A 83 -4.03 -0.12 -18.05
CA ALA A 83 -4.95 1.01 -18.00
C ALA A 83 -4.29 2.20 -18.72
N THR A 84 -4.95 2.74 -19.73
CA THR A 84 -4.43 3.87 -20.52
C THR A 84 -5.37 5.06 -20.40
N GLY A 85 -4.82 6.20 -19.96
CA GLY A 85 -5.60 7.42 -19.75
C GLY A 85 -6.36 7.44 -18.43
N VAL A 86 -6.89 8.62 -18.11
CA VAL A 86 -7.72 8.85 -16.93
C VAL A 86 -9.18 8.59 -17.29
N THR A 87 -9.84 7.73 -16.53
CA THR A 87 -11.28 7.50 -16.59
C THR A 87 -11.93 8.22 -15.43
N THR A 88 -12.86 9.13 -15.74
CA THR A 88 -13.65 9.82 -14.70
C THR A 88 -14.82 8.96 -14.28
N HIS A 89 -15.02 8.85 -12.96
CA HIS A 89 -16.08 8.11 -12.29
C HIS A 89 -16.97 9.09 -11.50
N PRO A 90 -18.05 9.62 -12.11
CA PRO A 90 -18.97 10.55 -11.43
C PRO A 90 -19.81 9.83 -10.37
N VAL A 91 -19.71 10.29 -9.13
CA VAL A 91 -20.45 9.79 -7.96
C VAL A 91 -21.61 10.71 -7.63
N TYR A 92 -22.80 10.14 -7.56
CA TYR A 92 -24.03 10.78 -7.14
C TYR A 92 -24.47 10.20 -5.80
N VAL A 93 -24.66 11.04 -4.80
CA VAL A 93 -24.99 10.61 -3.43
C VAL A 93 -26.44 10.94 -3.10
N SER A 94 -27.25 9.94 -2.80
CA SER A 94 -28.62 10.11 -2.32
C SER A 94 -28.72 9.72 -0.85
N VAL A 95 -29.03 10.70 -0.01
CA VAL A 95 -29.29 10.51 1.42
C VAL A 95 -30.78 10.23 1.63
N ALA A 96 -31.11 8.99 1.98
CA ALA A 96 -32.48 8.54 2.21
C ALA A 96 -32.90 8.75 3.67
N THR A 97 -34.01 9.46 3.89
CA THR A 97 -34.83 9.37 5.11
C THR A 97 -35.88 8.29 4.84
N VAL A 98 -35.69 7.11 5.42
CA VAL A 98 -36.43 5.91 5.07
C VAL A 98 -37.79 5.84 5.77
N THR A 99 -37.85 6.09 7.08
CA THR A 99 -39.10 6.01 7.86
C THR A 99 -39.54 7.38 8.40
N ALA A 100 -40.80 7.48 8.82
CA ALA A 100 -41.33 8.68 9.46
C ALA A 100 -40.97 8.78 10.95
N ALA A 101 -40.47 7.70 11.57
CA ALA A 101 -39.98 7.71 12.94
C ALA A 101 -38.55 8.26 12.96
N THR A 102 -38.25 9.15 13.91
CA THR A 102 -36.91 9.76 14.03
C THR A 102 -36.12 9.21 15.22
N SER A 103 -36.67 8.24 15.95
CA SER A 103 -36.02 7.64 17.13
C SER A 103 -35.00 6.57 16.77
N ASP A 104 -35.06 6.05 15.55
CA ASP A 104 -34.15 5.10 14.92
C ASP A 104 -33.15 5.76 13.95
N ASP A 105 -33.26 7.09 13.80
CA ASP A 105 -32.26 7.91 13.13
C ASP A 105 -30.91 7.78 13.83
N SER A 106 -29.86 7.74 13.01
CA SER A 106 -28.50 7.93 13.50
C SER A 106 -28.39 9.25 14.27
N PRO A 107 -27.76 9.28 15.46
CA PRO A 107 -27.48 10.53 16.16
C PRO A 107 -26.50 11.43 15.37
N THR A 108 -25.77 10.86 14.42
CA THR A 108 -24.83 11.55 13.53
C THR A 108 -25.12 11.14 12.08
N PRO A 109 -26.21 11.65 11.47
CA PRO A 109 -26.51 11.34 10.08
C PRO A 109 -25.47 12.01 9.16
N PRO A 110 -25.23 11.46 7.95
CA PRO A 110 -24.33 12.08 7.00
C PRO A 110 -24.85 13.46 6.58
N ASP A 111 -23.94 14.44 6.56
CA ASP A 111 -24.16 15.79 6.06
C ASP A 111 -23.31 16.04 4.80
N ASP A 112 -23.58 17.14 4.10
CA ASP A 112 -22.83 17.50 2.88
C ASP A 112 -21.31 17.53 3.08
N ALA A 113 -20.85 17.97 4.26
CA ALA A 113 -19.43 18.09 4.56
C ALA A 113 -18.77 16.72 4.71
N SER A 114 -19.37 15.83 5.50
CA SER A 114 -18.90 14.46 5.69
C SER A 114 -19.00 13.62 4.41
N ILE A 115 -20.02 13.85 3.58
CA ILE A 115 -20.13 13.22 2.24
C ILE A 115 -18.97 13.67 1.34
N ARG A 116 -18.73 14.98 1.24
CA ARG A 116 -17.61 15.51 0.43
C ARG A 116 -16.26 14.98 0.89
N ALA A 117 -16.02 14.99 2.21
CA ALA A 117 -14.78 14.46 2.79
C ALA A 117 -14.57 12.97 2.49
N ALA A 118 -15.64 12.19 2.40
CA ALA A 118 -15.57 10.77 2.09
C ALA A 118 -15.33 10.51 0.61
N VAL A 119 -15.97 11.28 -0.27
CA VAL A 119 -15.72 11.19 -1.71
C VAL A 119 -14.29 11.64 -2.02
N THR A 120 -13.73 12.61 -1.30
CA THR A 120 -12.30 12.93 -1.38
C THR A 120 -11.43 11.75 -0.96
N GLN A 121 -11.73 11.09 0.17
CA GLN A 121 -10.97 9.89 0.57
C GLN A 121 -11.10 8.73 -0.43
N LEU A 122 -12.28 8.57 -1.03
CA LEU A 122 -12.54 7.59 -2.07
C LEU A 122 -11.72 7.89 -3.34
N HIS A 123 -11.72 9.15 -3.77
CA HIS A 123 -10.86 9.65 -4.85
C HIS A 123 -9.40 9.37 -4.54
N ASP A 124 -8.87 9.88 -3.43
CA ASP A 124 -7.44 9.81 -3.12
C ASP A 124 -6.95 8.36 -3.06
N TYR A 125 -7.75 7.46 -2.49
CA TYR A 125 -7.43 6.03 -2.46
C TYR A 125 -7.39 5.42 -3.86
N TRP A 126 -8.47 5.52 -4.63
CA TRP A 126 -8.55 4.87 -5.94
C TRP A 126 -7.66 5.52 -6.99
N TRP A 127 -7.41 6.83 -6.87
CA TRP A 127 -6.43 7.56 -7.67
C TRP A 127 -5.04 6.97 -7.48
N GLU A 128 -4.57 6.83 -6.24
CA GLU A 128 -3.25 6.26 -5.95
C GLU A 128 -3.15 4.76 -6.27
N GLU A 129 -4.17 3.96 -5.90
CA GLU A 129 -4.17 2.52 -6.18
C GLU A 129 -4.08 2.21 -7.68
N SER A 130 -4.79 3.00 -8.49
CA SER A 130 -4.86 2.84 -9.94
C SER A 130 -3.65 3.37 -10.70
N GLY A 131 -2.70 4.02 -10.00
CA GLY A 131 -1.60 4.71 -10.68
C GLY A 131 -2.10 5.91 -11.48
N HIS A 132 -3.07 6.64 -10.93
CA HIS A 132 -3.64 7.88 -11.46
C HIS A 132 -4.51 7.69 -12.71
N THR A 133 -5.27 6.60 -12.79
CA THR A 133 -6.19 6.33 -13.92
C THR A 133 -7.67 6.33 -13.54
N VAL A 134 -8.03 6.19 -12.25
CA VAL A 134 -9.41 6.25 -11.75
C VAL A 134 -9.65 7.59 -11.05
N ASP A 135 -10.34 8.50 -11.72
CA ASP A 135 -10.66 9.85 -11.22
C ASP A 135 -12.10 9.92 -10.69
N VAL A 136 -12.27 9.78 -9.39
CA VAL A 136 -13.59 9.84 -8.74
C VAL A 136 -14.00 11.30 -8.50
N THR A 137 -15.17 11.69 -8.99
CA THR A 137 -15.68 13.07 -8.84
C THR A 137 -17.06 13.10 -8.20
N LEU A 138 -17.32 14.07 -7.32
CA LEU A 138 -18.67 14.25 -6.77
C LEU A 138 -19.54 15.03 -7.77
N ALA A 139 -20.54 14.37 -8.34
CA ALA A 139 -21.42 14.94 -9.35
C ALA A 139 -22.72 15.54 -8.78
N GLY A 140 -23.18 15.06 -7.62
CA GLY A 140 -24.37 15.59 -6.96
C GLY A 140 -24.64 14.98 -5.60
N ILE A 141 -25.32 15.73 -4.74
CA ILE A 141 -25.89 15.26 -3.47
C ILE A 141 -27.37 15.61 -3.49
N GLU A 142 -28.22 14.66 -3.12
CA GLU A 142 -29.64 14.89 -2.86
C GLU A 142 -30.08 14.24 -1.55
N THR A 143 -31.14 14.77 -0.95
CA THR A 143 -31.82 14.18 0.21
C THR A 143 -33.23 13.82 -0.17
N ARG A 144 -33.70 12.62 0.20
CA ARG A 144 -34.99 12.10 -0.22
C ARG A 144 -35.75 11.41 0.91
N PRO A 145 -37.01 11.79 1.18
CA PRO A 145 -37.90 10.97 1.98
C PRO A 145 -38.42 9.78 1.15
N LEU A 146 -38.50 8.60 1.76
CA LEU A 146 -39.05 7.38 1.12
C LEU A 146 -40.40 6.95 1.68
N ASP A 147 -40.82 7.50 2.82
CA ASP A 147 -42.09 7.20 3.51
C ASP A 147 -42.35 5.68 3.68
N GLN A 148 -41.30 4.91 3.93
CA GLN A 148 -41.39 3.46 4.12
C GLN A 148 -41.73 3.10 5.57
N ALA A 149 -42.45 1.98 5.74
CA ALA A 149 -42.82 1.48 7.06
C ALA A 149 -41.65 0.86 7.83
N SER A 150 -40.56 0.48 7.14
CA SER A 150 -39.37 -0.10 7.76
C SER A 150 -38.11 0.12 6.90
N CYS A 151 -36.95 0.19 7.55
CA CYS A 151 -35.65 0.37 6.90
C CYS A 151 -35.07 -0.98 6.45
N VAL A 152 -35.48 -1.46 5.27
CA VAL A 152 -34.97 -2.69 4.65
C VAL A 152 -33.97 -2.33 3.55
N PRO A 153 -32.67 -2.69 3.67
CA PRO A 153 -31.62 -2.22 2.76
C PRO A 153 -31.94 -2.38 1.26
N ALA A 154 -32.32 -3.59 0.83
CA ALA A 154 -32.62 -3.86 -0.58
C ALA A 154 -33.84 -3.06 -1.08
N THR A 155 -34.86 -2.88 -0.25
CA THR A 155 -36.05 -2.09 -0.57
C THR A 155 -35.72 -0.61 -0.70
N VAL A 156 -34.83 -0.10 0.16
CA VAL A 156 -34.36 1.28 0.11
C VAL A 156 -33.60 1.54 -1.18
N LEU A 157 -32.60 0.72 -1.52
CA LEU A 157 -31.85 0.87 -2.76
C LEU A 157 -32.78 0.80 -3.99
N ASN A 158 -33.67 -0.20 -4.04
CA ASN A 158 -34.64 -0.37 -5.13
C ASN A 158 -35.67 0.78 -5.24
N THR A 159 -35.88 1.55 -4.19
CA THR A 159 -36.77 2.73 -4.25
C THR A 159 -36.00 3.96 -4.70
N VAL A 160 -34.81 4.15 -4.16
CA VAL A 160 -33.95 5.29 -4.50
C VAL A 160 -33.53 5.22 -5.97
N HIS A 161 -33.01 4.08 -6.44
CA HIS A 161 -32.46 3.98 -7.79
C HIS A 161 -33.49 4.27 -8.90
N ALA A 162 -34.79 4.07 -8.63
CA ALA A 162 -35.87 4.23 -9.60
C ALA A 162 -36.17 5.70 -9.92
N SER A 163 -35.75 6.62 -9.04
CA SER A 163 -36.14 8.02 -9.11
C SER A 163 -35.02 9.01 -8.72
N ALA A 164 -33.88 8.52 -8.24
CA ALA A 164 -32.72 9.33 -7.86
C ALA A 164 -32.25 10.21 -9.03
N PHE A 165 -31.95 11.47 -8.74
CA PHE A 165 -31.47 12.46 -9.71
C PHE A 165 -32.33 12.53 -10.98
N GLY A 166 -33.65 12.52 -10.83
CA GLY A 166 -34.59 12.54 -11.97
C GLY A 166 -34.70 11.22 -12.73
N GLY A 167 -34.41 10.09 -12.07
CA GLY A 167 -34.45 8.75 -12.66
C GLY A 167 -33.18 8.36 -13.41
N ARG A 168 -32.05 9.05 -13.16
CA ARG A 168 -30.76 8.82 -13.84
C ARG A 168 -30.26 7.38 -13.71
N PHE A 169 -30.53 6.75 -12.57
CA PHE A 169 -30.09 5.39 -12.25
C PHE A 169 -31.17 4.32 -12.47
N ALA A 170 -32.36 4.72 -12.93
CA ALA A 170 -33.48 3.81 -13.05
C ALA A 170 -33.15 2.69 -14.04
N LYS A 171 -33.54 1.45 -13.70
CA LYS A 171 -33.31 0.27 -14.54
C LYS A 171 -31.82 0.04 -14.87
N TYR A 172 -30.92 0.36 -13.94
CA TYR A 172 -29.47 0.16 -14.08
C TYR A 172 -28.84 0.94 -15.24
N ALA A 173 -29.37 2.13 -15.54
CA ALA A 173 -28.88 3.00 -16.62
C ALA A 173 -27.43 3.51 -16.43
N TRP A 174 -26.80 3.19 -15.29
CA TRP A 174 -25.39 3.43 -15.00
C TRP A 174 -24.43 2.42 -15.67
N ALA A 175 -24.92 1.27 -16.15
CA ALA A 175 -24.06 0.26 -16.73
C ALA A 175 -23.36 0.80 -18.00
N GLY A 176 -22.02 0.78 -18.01
CA GLY A 176 -21.19 1.24 -19.11
C GLY A 176 -20.92 2.75 -19.12
N THR A 177 -21.37 3.50 -18.10
CA THR A 177 -21.29 4.98 -18.10
C THR A 177 -20.22 5.55 -17.16
N ASN A 178 -19.60 4.70 -16.33
CA ASN A 178 -18.76 5.02 -15.18
C ASN A 178 -19.48 5.84 -14.10
N GLU A 179 -20.80 5.98 -14.17
CA GLU A 179 -21.57 6.69 -13.16
C GLU A 179 -21.88 5.77 -11.98
N HIS A 180 -21.82 6.35 -10.79
CA HIS A 180 -22.05 5.63 -9.55
C HIS A 180 -23.13 6.30 -8.70
N LEU A 181 -24.07 5.51 -8.20
CA LEU A 181 -25.04 5.95 -7.18
C LEU A 181 -24.60 5.41 -5.82
N ILE A 182 -24.47 6.30 -4.84
CA ILE A 182 -24.21 5.94 -3.45
C ILE A 182 -25.44 6.32 -2.64
N VAL A 183 -26.12 5.31 -2.12
CA VAL A 183 -27.31 5.46 -1.29
C VAL A 183 -26.90 5.32 0.17
N LEU A 184 -27.10 6.40 0.92
CA LEU A 184 -26.83 6.46 2.36
C LEU A 184 -28.17 6.57 3.09
N SER A 185 -28.43 5.72 4.07
CA SER A 185 -29.61 5.90 4.95
C SER A 185 -29.27 6.79 6.15
N ARG A 186 -30.25 7.57 6.62
CA ARG A 186 -30.17 8.29 7.90
C ARG A 186 -30.38 7.37 9.09
N GLU A 187 -31.19 6.32 8.91
CA GLU A 187 -31.52 5.33 9.92
C GLU A 187 -30.63 4.08 9.82
N THR A 188 -30.63 3.27 10.88
CA THR A 188 -30.10 1.90 10.83
C THR A 188 -31.03 1.04 9.99
N CYS A 189 -30.63 0.68 8.78
CA CYS A 189 -31.36 -0.34 8.02
C CYS A 189 -30.87 -1.74 8.40
N GLY A 190 -31.80 -2.58 8.87
CA GLY A 190 -31.51 -3.95 9.31
C GLY A 190 -31.11 -4.06 10.79
N THR A 191 -30.55 -5.21 11.18
CA THR A 191 -30.15 -5.51 12.57
C THR A 191 -28.72 -5.07 12.92
N THR A 192 -27.91 -4.73 11.90
CA THR A 192 -26.51 -4.25 11.99
C THR A 192 -26.26 -3.25 10.87
N ALA A 193 -25.23 -2.40 11.01
CA ALA A 193 -24.76 -1.54 9.92
C ALA A 193 -24.36 -2.42 8.72
N THR A 194 -25.25 -2.46 7.73
CA THR A 194 -25.17 -3.22 6.48
C THR A 194 -24.72 -2.30 5.35
N ALA A 195 -23.83 -2.77 4.49
CA ALA A 195 -23.47 -2.12 3.23
C ALA A 195 -23.34 -3.19 2.14
N PHE A 196 -23.50 -2.80 0.87
CA PHE A 196 -23.25 -3.68 -0.26
C PHE A 196 -23.11 -2.85 -1.54
N GLY A 197 -22.37 -3.41 -2.50
CA GLY A 197 -22.14 -2.85 -3.81
C GLY A 197 -22.65 -3.76 -4.93
N THR A 198 -23.00 -3.15 -6.06
CA THR A 198 -23.08 -3.89 -7.33
C THR A 198 -21.68 -4.25 -7.82
N VAL A 199 -21.57 -5.27 -8.64
CA VAL A 199 -20.28 -5.79 -9.08
C VAL A 199 -20.08 -5.58 -10.58
N GLY A 200 -19.09 -4.76 -10.92
CA GLY A 200 -18.64 -4.45 -12.28
C GLY A 200 -19.64 -3.65 -13.10
N GLY A 201 -19.44 -3.65 -14.42
CA GLY A 201 -20.31 -2.96 -15.37
C GLY A 201 -19.93 -1.50 -15.63
N ASP A 202 -18.66 -1.12 -15.40
CA ASP A 202 -18.12 0.23 -15.64
C ASP A 202 -19.06 1.30 -15.08
N GLY A 203 -19.31 1.27 -13.76
CA GLY A 203 -20.37 2.00 -13.07
C GLY A 203 -20.91 1.17 -11.91
N GLY A 204 -21.86 1.70 -11.12
CA GLY A 204 -22.55 0.87 -10.14
C GLY A 204 -23.29 1.58 -9.02
N GLU A 205 -23.91 0.79 -8.15
CA GLU A 205 -24.68 1.26 -7.00
C GLU A 205 -24.03 0.73 -5.72
N VAL A 206 -23.92 1.60 -4.72
CA VAL A 206 -23.53 1.25 -3.36
C VAL A 206 -24.68 1.61 -2.43
N PHE A 207 -25.05 0.70 -1.54
CA PHE A 207 -25.86 1.01 -0.38
C PHE A 207 -25.00 0.95 0.88
N SER A 208 -25.18 1.91 1.79
CA SER A 208 -24.58 1.85 3.12
C SER A 208 -25.55 2.40 4.16
N SER A 209 -25.83 1.57 5.17
CA SER A 209 -26.49 2.02 6.40
C SER A 209 -25.43 2.52 7.39
N TYR A 210 -25.66 3.75 7.87
CA TYR A 210 -24.68 4.61 8.54
C TYR A 210 -23.54 5.11 7.64
N GLY A 211 -23.67 6.38 7.25
CA GLY A 211 -22.77 7.07 6.34
C GLY A 211 -21.32 7.26 6.81
N THR A 212 -20.64 8.10 6.04
CA THR A 212 -19.18 8.16 5.87
C THR A 212 -18.36 8.56 7.10
N GLY A 213 -18.99 8.86 8.23
CA GLY A 213 -18.35 9.29 9.47
C GLY A 213 -18.11 8.20 10.50
N ALA A 214 -18.67 7.00 10.34
CA ALA A 214 -18.36 5.91 11.26
C ALA A 214 -16.98 5.31 10.95
N ALA A 215 -16.29 4.85 11.99
CA ALA A 215 -15.09 4.02 11.93
C ALA A 215 -15.15 2.87 10.89
N LEU A 216 -16.35 2.44 10.48
CA LEU A 216 -16.56 1.45 9.43
C LEU A 216 -16.93 2.06 8.06
N GLY A 217 -17.47 3.29 8.01
CA GLY A 217 -18.10 3.86 6.83
C GLY A 217 -17.16 4.08 5.65
N VAL A 218 -16.00 4.72 5.85
CA VAL A 218 -15.10 4.96 4.70
C VAL A 218 -14.38 3.68 4.24
N PRO A 219 -13.82 2.81 5.11
CA PRO A 219 -13.19 1.56 4.62
C PRO A 219 -14.18 0.68 3.85
N VAL A 220 -15.40 0.57 4.36
CA VAL A 220 -16.50 -0.12 3.67
C VAL A 220 -16.83 0.59 2.36
N LEU A 221 -16.92 1.92 2.33
CA LEU A 221 -17.14 2.66 1.08
C LEU A 221 -16.07 2.37 0.02
N LEU A 222 -14.80 2.30 0.42
CA LEU A 222 -13.71 1.93 -0.48
C LEU A 222 -13.91 0.51 -1.02
N HIS A 223 -14.24 -0.44 -0.15
CA HIS A 223 -14.52 -1.83 -0.49
C HIS A 223 -15.69 -1.95 -1.47
N GLU A 224 -16.86 -1.39 -1.13
CA GLU A 224 -18.05 -1.47 -1.98
C GLU A 224 -17.86 -0.77 -3.33
N PHE A 225 -17.12 0.34 -3.34
CA PHE A 225 -16.78 0.99 -4.60
C PHE A 225 -15.83 0.12 -5.45
N GLY A 226 -14.96 -0.66 -4.82
CA GLY A 226 -14.14 -1.66 -5.50
C GLY A 226 -14.98 -2.69 -6.27
N HIS A 227 -16.14 -3.09 -5.72
CA HIS A 227 -17.07 -3.93 -6.46
C HIS A 227 -17.57 -3.26 -7.75
N ASN A 228 -17.93 -1.98 -7.73
CA ASN A 228 -18.34 -1.24 -8.94
C ASN A 228 -17.20 -1.20 -9.99
N LEU A 229 -15.94 -1.20 -9.55
CA LEU A 229 -14.77 -1.29 -10.43
C LEU A 229 -14.47 -2.72 -10.92
N GLY A 230 -15.23 -3.72 -10.47
CA GLY A 230 -15.13 -5.12 -10.90
C GLY A 230 -14.22 -5.99 -10.03
N PHE A 231 -13.83 -5.53 -8.84
CA PHE A 231 -13.05 -6.31 -7.89
C PHE A 231 -13.91 -7.33 -7.12
N GLY A 232 -13.38 -8.53 -6.92
CA GLY A 232 -13.96 -9.54 -6.05
C GLY A 232 -13.40 -9.46 -4.63
N HIS A 233 -13.97 -10.23 -3.71
CA HIS A 233 -13.46 -10.28 -2.34
C HIS A 233 -12.02 -10.79 -2.27
N ALA A 234 -11.31 -10.38 -1.22
CA ALA A 234 -10.00 -10.90 -0.84
C ALA A 234 -10.12 -11.75 0.42
N GLY A 235 -9.95 -13.05 0.23
CA GLY A 235 -10.05 -14.06 1.27
C GLY A 235 -8.71 -14.63 1.67
N ALA A 236 -8.74 -15.49 2.68
CA ALA A 236 -7.59 -16.31 3.04
C ALA A 236 -7.98 -17.78 3.11
N GLY A 237 -7.15 -18.66 2.54
CA GLY A 237 -7.50 -20.04 2.28
C GLY A 237 -6.35 -21.00 2.58
N MET A 238 -6.70 -22.21 2.99
CA MET A 238 -5.78 -23.34 3.07
C MET A 238 -6.54 -24.65 2.93
N CYS A 239 -5.90 -25.66 2.37
CA CYS A 239 -6.50 -26.98 2.24
C CYS A 239 -6.52 -27.75 3.56
N ARG A 240 -7.54 -28.59 3.73
CA ARG A 240 -7.71 -29.49 4.89
C ARG A 240 -6.76 -30.69 4.77
N SER A 241 -5.47 -30.42 4.74
CA SER A 241 -4.45 -31.45 4.64
C SER A 241 -3.27 -31.10 5.55
N THR A 242 -2.67 -32.16 6.08
CA THR A 242 -1.50 -32.09 6.95
C THR A 242 -0.20 -31.95 6.14
N THR A 243 -0.27 -32.12 4.82
CA THR A 243 0.87 -32.25 3.92
C THR A 243 0.82 -31.36 2.69
N SER A 244 -0.37 -30.87 2.30
CA SER A 244 -0.58 -29.97 1.17
C SER A 244 -1.54 -28.85 1.57
N PHE A 245 -1.03 -27.62 1.67
CA PHE A 245 -1.82 -26.45 2.08
C PHE A 245 -2.44 -25.71 0.89
N ASP A 246 -2.14 -26.22 -0.31
CA ASP A 246 -2.66 -25.82 -1.61
C ASP A 246 -3.39 -27.01 -2.28
N GLY A 247 -4.21 -26.71 -3.29
CA GLY A 247 -5.05 -27.69 -4.00
C GLY A 247 -5.35 -27.24 -5.44
N ALA A 248 -6.16 -28.00 -6.17
CA ALA A 248 -6.66 -27.53 -7.46
C ALA A 248 -7.60 -26.32 -7.24
N ALA A 249 -7.69 -25.41 -8.21
CA ALA A 249 -8.60 -24.26 -8.12
C ALA A 249 -10.06 -24.67 -7.78
N SER A 250 -10.52 -25.83 -8.28
CA SER A 250 -11.84 -26.40 -7.99
C SER A 250 -12.05 -26.87 -6.55
N ASP A 251 -10.96 -27.04 -5.79
CA ASP A 251 -11.02 -27.48 -4.39
C ASP A 251 -11.35 -26.32 -3.44
N TYR A 252 -11.15 -25.09 -3.90
CA TYR A 252 -11.39 -23.88 -3.14
C TYR A 252 -12.84 -23.42 -3.22
N ARG A 253 -13.41 -23.10 -2.05
CA ARG A 253 -14.73 -22.50 -1.94
C ARG A 253 -14.85 -21.75 -0.61
N TYR A 254 -15.74 -20.76 -0.57
CA TYR A 254 -16.14 -20.16 0.69
C TYR A 254 -16.80 -21.21 1.57
N ALA A 255 -16.25 -21.38 2.77
CA ALA A 255 -16.68 -22.40 3.70
C ALA A 255 -16.16 -22.08 5.10
N THR A 256 -16.95 -22.44 6.11
CA THR A 256 -16.53 -22.37 7.51
C THR A 256 -15.74 -23.61 7.90
N SER A 257 -15.14 -23.60 9.10
CA SER A 257 -14.43 -24.76 9.66
C SER A 257 -15.30 -26.01 9.80
N THR A 258 -16.62 -25.83 9.94
CA THR A 258 -17.60 -26.92 10.14
C THR A 258 -18.15 -27.48 8.83
N ASP A 259 -17.96 -26.80 7.69
CA ASP A 259 -18.39 -27.27 6.36
C ASP A 259 -17.38 -28.29 5.81
N THR A 260 -17.44 -29.52 6.31
CA THR A 260 -16.49 -30.61 6.03
C THR A 260 -16.34 -31.02 4.56
N PRO A 261 -17.35 -30.87 3.67
CA PRO A 261 -17.16 -31.11 2.24
C PRO A 261 -16.06 -30.27 1.58
N ALA A 262 -15.78 -29.04 2.03
CA ALA A 262 -14.80 -28.18 1.36
C ALA A 262 -13.36 -28.69 1.51
N ALA A 263 -12.71 -29.04 0.41
CA ALA A 263 -11.32 -29.50 0.46
C ALA A 263 -10.38 -28.34 0.87
N CYS A 264 -10.59 -27.15 0.31
CA CYS A 264 -9.83 -25.94 0.63
C CYS A 264 -10.77 -24.80 1.04
N PRO A 265 -11.20 -24.73 2.30
CA PRO A 265 -12.08 -23.67 2.76
C PRO A 265 -11.38 -22.30 2.74
N VAL A 266 -12.07 -21.33 2.15
CA VAL A 266 -11.68 -19.92 2.11
C VAL A 266 -12.54 -19.15 3.10
N LEU A 267 -11.89 -18.38 3.96
CA LEU A 267 -12.55 -17.32 4.72
C LEU A 267 -12.63 -16.09 3.82
N GLU A 268 -13.86 -15.72 3.45
CA GLU A 268 -14.18 -14.78 2.38
C GLU A 268 -13.49 -13.42 2.49
N TYR A 269 -13.39 -12.87 3.69
CA TYR A 269 -12.73 -11.59 3.98
C TYR A 269 -11.42 -11.78 4.78
N GLY A 270 -10.84 -12.97 4.73
CA GLY A 270 -9.70 -13.35 5.56
C GLY A 270 -8.39 -12.65 5.22
N ASP A 271 -8.33 -11.86 4.14
CA ASP A 271 -7.15 -11.07 3.77
C ASP A 271 -7.20 -9.65 4.37
N PHE A 272 -6.49 -9.44 5.47
CA PHE A 272 -6.43 -8.13 6.14
C PHE A 272 -5.43 -7.14 5.50
N LEU A 273 -4.73 -7.57 4.47
CA LEU A 273 -3.80 -6.77 3.67
C LEU A 273 -4.39 -6.42 2.29
N ASP A 274 -5.68 -6.63 2.06
CA ASP A 274 -6.35 -6.22 0.83
C ASP A 274 -7.61 -5.44 1.19
N ILE A 275 -7.87 -4.32 0.49
CA ILE A 275 -9.06 -3.49 0.75
C ILE A 275 -10.36 -4.25 0.47
N MET A 276 -10.30 -5.24 -0.41
CA MET A 276 -11.41 -6.15 -0.68
C MET A 276 -11.55 -7.27 0.36
N GLY A 277 -10.74 -7.25 1.42
CA GLY A 277 -10.89 -8.12 2.58
C GLY A 277 -11.71 -7.46 3.69
N TYR A 278 -11.50 -7.87 4.94
CA TYR A 278 -12.32 -7.40 6.05
C TYR A 278 -12.06 -5.92 6.36
N SER A 279 -13.12 -5.12 6.31
CA SER A 279 -13.06 -3.67 6.58
C SER A 279 -12.76 -3.38 8.05
N ILE A 280 -11.69 -2.63 8.29
CA ILE A 280 -11.25 -2.26 9.63
C ILE A 280 -11.10 -0.75 9.73
N SER A 281 -11.55 -0.20 10.87
CA SER A 281 -11.43 1.23 11.13
C SER A 281 -10.00 1.72 11.01
N SER A 282 -9.83 2.86 10.35
CA SER A 282 -8.57 3.54 10.01
C SER A 282 -7.59 2.74 9.13
N ALA A 283 -7.94 1.51 8.74
CA ALA A 283 -7.10 0.70 7.86
C ALA A 283 -7.45 0.95 6.40
N ARG A 284 -6.40 1.16 5.60
CA ARG A 284 -6.48 1.42 4.15
C ARG A 284 -5.42 0.56 3.43
N PRO A 285 -5.46 -0.78 3.52
CA PRO A 285 -4.46 -1.60 2.85
C PRO A 285 -4.50 -1.39 1.33
N HIS A 286 -3.39 -1.64 0.64
CA HIS A 286 -3.37 -1.71 -0.83
C HIS A 286 -4.30 -2.80 -1.35
N LEU A 287 -4.75 -2.70 -2.61
CA LEU A 287 -5.19 -3.87 -3.36
C LEU A 287 -4.02 -4.86 -3.48
N SER A 288 -4.28 -6.16 -3.38
CA SER A 288 -3.25 -7.15 -3.66
C SER A 288 -2.73 -7.03 -5.09
N SER A 289 -1.48 -7.42 -5.29
CA SER A 289 -0.82 -7.47 -6.59
C SER A 289 -1.65 -8.21 -7.64
N ALA A 290 -2.28 -9.34 -7.29
CA ALA A 290 -3.15 -10.08 -8.19
C ALA A 290 -4.32 -9.22 -8.72
N GLN A 291 -4.98 -8.46 -7.83
CA GLN A 291 -6.07 -7.57 -8.22
C GLN A 291 -5.57 -6.38 -9.05
N ARG A 292 -4.46 -5.75 -8.65
CA ARG A 292 -3.88 -4.62 -9.38
C ARG A 292 -3.44 -5.01 -10.79
N VAL A 293 -2.85 -6.20 -10.96
CA VAL A 293 -2.44 -6.71 -12.28
C VAL A 293 -3.66 -6.97 -13.15
N ARG A 294 -4.70 -7.61 -12.61
CA ARG A 294 -5.96 -7.86 -13.33
C ARG A 294 -6.74 -6.59 -13.69
N ALA A 295 -6.54 -5.50 -12.96
CA ALA A 295 -7.11 -4.19 -13.30
C ALA A 295 -6.21 -3.37 -14.23
N GLY A 296 -4.99 -3.83 -14.53
CA GLY A 296 -4.01 -3.07 -15.31
C GLY A 296 -3.37 -1.90 -14.54
N PHE A 297 -3.55 -1.85 -13.21
CA PHE A 297 -2.97 -0.85 -12.30
C PHE A 297 -1.52 -1.17 -11.92
N LEU A 298 -1.11 -2.43 -12.10
CA LEU A 298 0.27 -2.88 -11.92
C LEU A 298 0.75 -3.60 -13.17
N THR A 299 1.68 -3.00 -13.90
CA THR A 299 2.14 -3.51 -15.19
C THR A 299 3.57 -4.04 -15.15
N ASP A 300 4.35 -3.68 -14.14
CA ASP A 300 5.75 -4.09 -13.96
C ASP A 300 5.88 -5.46 -13.27
N VAL A 301 5.17 -6.46 -13.80
CA VAL A 301 5.12 -7.83 -13.24
C VAL A 301 6.22 -8.68 -13.84
N THR A 302 7.04 -9.29 -12.99
CA THR A 302 7.95 -10.34 -13.44
C THR A 302 7.15 -11.63 -13.59
N THR A 303 7.06 -12.18 -14.80
CA THR A 303 6.39 -13.47 -15.03
C THR A 303 7.43 -14.57 -15.17
N LEU A 304 7.32 -15.61 -14.34
CA LEU A 304 8.10 -16.82 -14.44
C LEU A 304 7.25 -17.95 -15.02
N SER A 305 7.68 -18.41 -16.18
CA SER A 305 7.15 -19.58 -16.88
C SER A 305 8.32 -20.38 -17.48
N GLY A 306 8.04 -21.65 -17.80
CA GLY A 306 9.03 -22.56 -18.39
C GLY A 306 9.67 -23.50 -17.37
N ALA A 307 9.63 -24.79 -17.67
CA ALA A 307 10.06 -25.86 -16.79
C ALA A 307 11.59 -25.88 -16.53
N GLY A 308 12.01 -26.34 -15.35
CA GLY A 308 13.40 -26.70 -15.04
C GLY A 308 14.35 -25.54 -14.71
N THR A 309 13.84 -24.33 -14.48
CA THR A 309 14.67 -23.18 -14.09
C THR A 309 14.53 -22.86 -12.62
N ALA A 310 15.65 -22.82 -11.89
CA ALA A 310 15.78 -22.12 -10.62
C ALA A 310 16.24 -20.68 -10.88
N ARG A 311 15.57 -19.70 -10.28
CA ARG A 311 15.83 -18.28 -10.48
C ARG A 311 15.77 -17.55 -9.16
N GLN A 312 16.72 -16.66 -8.94
CA GLN A 312 16.61 -15.68 -7.87
C GLN A 312 15.87 -14.45 -8.40
N VAL A 313 14.85 -14.02 -7.67
CA VAL A 313 14.01 -12.87 -8.01
C VAL A 313 13.98 -11.93 -6.81
N VAL A 314 14.10 -10.63 -7.07
CA VAL A 314 13.83 -9.62 -6.04
C VAL A 314 12.45 -9.06 -6.30
N VAL A 315 11.54 -9.23 -5.34
CA VAL A 315 10.21 -8.62 -5.35
C VAL A 315 10.27 -7.36 -4.49
N ALA A 316 10.14 -6.20 -5.12
CA ALA A 316 10.09 -4.93 -4.40
C ALA A 316 8.83 -4.85 -3.52
N SER A 317 8.84 -3.99 -2.49
CA SER A 317 7.62 -3.72 -1.72
C SER A 317 6.51 -3.24 -2.65
N LEU A 318 5.28 -3.67 -2.39
CA LEU A 318 4.11 -3.21 -3.13
C LEU A 318 3.91 -1.69 -2.98
N ASP A 319 4.38 -1.11 -1.87
CA ASP A 319 4.45 0.32 -1.66
C ASP A 319 5.43 1.01 -2.64
N GLY A 320 5.08 2.23 -3.06
CA GLY A 320 5.95 3.10 -3.84
C GLY A 320 6.04 2.73 -5.33
N THR A 321 7.10 3.21 -5.99
CA THR A 321 7.21 3.23 -7.47
C THR A 321 8.34 2.36 -8.01
N ALA A 322 8.90 1.49 -7.19
CA ALA A 322 9.93 0.54 -7.62
C ALA A 322 9.38 -0.38 -8.73
N LYS A 323 10.28 -0.88 -9.59
CA LYS A 323 9.91 -1.92 -10.56
C LYS A 323 9.95 -3.30 -9.92
N GLY A 324 9.14 -4.23 -10.40
CA GLY A 324 9.15 -5.62 -9.95
C GLY A 324 8.43 -5.82 -8.62
N ARG A 325 7.31 -5.11 -8.42
CA ARG A 325 6.51 -5.17 -7.18
C ARG A 325 5.58 -6.40 -7.10
N ALA A 326 5.52 -7.17 -8.17
CA ALA A 326 4.81 -8.44 -8.21
C ALA A 326 5.55 -9.46 -9.06
N LEU A 327 5.48 -10.71 -8.62
CA LEU A 327 5.96 -11.88 -9.33
C LEU A 327 4.75 -12.77 -9.67
N LYS A 328 4.49 -12.99 -10.96
CA LYS A 328 3.54 -14.02 -11.43
C LYS A 328 4.31 -15.30 -11.68
N VAL A 329 3.96 -16.39 -11.00
CA VAL A 329 4.50 -17.72 -11.23
C VAL A 329 3.42 -18.55 -11.93
N VAL A 330 3.73 -19.05 -13.14
CA VAL A 330 2.86 -19.99 -13.83
C VAL A 330 3.35 -21.39 -13.49
N ASP A 331 2.53 -22.13 -12.75
CA ASP A 331 2.81 -23.52 -12.41
C ASP A 331 2.96 -24.34 -13.72
N PRO A 332 4.13 -24.92 -13.99
CA PRO A 332 4.40 -25.63 -15.24
C PRO A 332 3.63 -26.94 -15.38
N ILE A 333 3.04 -27.47 -14.31
CA ILE A 333 2.27 -28.72 -14.32
C ILE A 333 0.79 -28.43 -14.51
N SER A 334 0.21 -27.52 -13.71
CA SER A 334 -1.24 -27.22 -13.77
C SER A 334 -1.60 -26.11 -14.76
N GLY A 335 -0.62 -25.28 -15.15
CA GLY A 335 -0.84 -24.05 -15.89
C GLY A 335 -1.46 -22.91 -15.05
N GLN A 336 -1.67 -23.12 -13.74
CA GLN A 336 -2.31 -22.12 -12.89
C GLN A 336 -1.34 -20.98 -12.54
N GLY A 337 -1.87 -19.76 -12.56
CA GLY A 337 -1.15 -18.56 -12.16
C GLY A 337 -1.22 -18.34 -10.65
N TYR A 338 -0.06 -18.06 -10.05
CA TYR A 338 0.09 -17.63 -8.68
C TYR A 338 0.77 -16.27 -8.67
N TYR A 339 0.41 -15.45 -7.69
CA TYR A 339 1.07 -14.16 -7.47
C TYR A 339 1.87 -14.21 -6.19
N VAL A 340 3.07 -13.65 -6.22
CA VAL A 340 3.89 -13.45 -5.04
C VAL A 340 4.14 -11.95 -4.90
N GLU A 341 3.82 -11.43 -3.71
CA GLU A 341 4.02 -10.04 -3.34
C GLU A 341 4.80 -9.91 -2.05
N TYR A 342 5.39 -8.74 -1.85
CA TYR A 342 6.07 -8.36 -0.63
C TYR A 342 5.40 -7.11 -0.05
N ARG A 343 4.94 -7.21 1.20
CA ARG A 343 4.19 -6.18 1.92
C ARG A 343 4.97 -5.71 3.14
N THR A 344 4.88 -4.42 3.46
CA THR A 344 5.71 -3.79 4.49
C THR A 344 4.88 -2.86 5.37
N ALA A 345 5.34 -2.59 6.60
CA ALA A 345 4.70 -1.62 7.51
C ALA A 345 4.96 -0.15 7.11
N THR A 346 5.08 0.13 5.82
CA THR A 346 5.38 1.45 5.25
C THR A 346 4.26 1.88 4.31
N GLY A 347 4.35 3.11 3.78
CA GLY A 347 3.41 3.61 2.77
C GLY A 347 1.95 3.45 3.17
N THR A 348 1.14 2.93 2.26
CA THR A 348 -0.31 2.74 2.43
C THR A 348 -0.58 1.63 3.45
N ASP A 349 0.25 0.58 3.44
CA ASP A 349 0.11 -0.58 4.32
C ASP A 349 0.52 -0.32 5.77
N ALA A 350 1.20 0.79 6.07
CA ALA A 350 1.50 1.21 7.44
C ALA A 350 0.22 1.33 8.31
N SER A 351 -0.91 1.65 7.67
CA SER A 351 -2.22 1.74 8.31
C SER A 351 -3.00 0.42 8.34
N SER A 352 -2.54 -0.60 7.59
CA SER A 352 -3.23 -1.90 7.49
C SER A 352 -3.40 -2.53 8.87
N ALA A 353 -4.40 -3.39 9.00
CA ALA A 353 -4.65 -4.09 10.24
C ALA A 353 -3.48 -5.00 10.65
N GLU A 354 -2.81 -5.61 9.67
CA GLU A 354 -1.66 -6.48 9.85
C GLU A 354 -0.52 -5.74 10.55
N PHE A 355 -0.14 -4.59 10.02
CA PHE A 355 0.90 -3.75 10.60
C PHE A 355 0.32 -2.73 11.59
N GLY A 356 -0.93 -2.88 12.03
CA GLY A 356 -1.58 -1.96 12.96
C GLY A 356 -1.30 -2.24 14.44
N GLY A 357 -0.56 -3.31 14.76
CA GLY A 357 -0.34 -3.77 16.13
C GLY A 357 -1.57 -4.47 16.73
N ARG A 358 -2.45 -5.00 15.87
CA ARG A 358 -3.60 -5.78 16.27
C ARG A 358 -3.18 -7.18 16.70
N ALA A 359 -4.00 -7.82 17.54
CA ALA A 359 -3.78 -9.20 17.94
C ALA A 359 -3.94 -10.15 16.74
N ALA A 360 -3.16 -11.22 16.72
CA ALA A 360 -3.27 -12.29 15.71
C ALA A 360 -4.72 -12.79 15.60
N SER A 361 -5.20 -12.91 14.36
CA SER A 361 -6.51 -13.45 14.04
C SER A 361 -6.34 -14.86 13.49
N CYS A 362 -6.65 -15.86 14.31
CA CYS A 362 -6.52 -17.27 13.92
C CYS A 362 -7.90 -17.93 13.85
N ALA A 363 -8.24 -18.47 12.68
CA ALA A 363 -9.48 -19.18 12.43
C ALA A 363 -9.22 -20.67 12.20
N LEU A 364 -10.07 -21.51 12.77
CA LEU A 364 -10.06 -22.95 12.47
C LEU A 364 -10.40 -23.18 10.99
N VAL A 365 -9.77 -24.19 10.42
CA VAL A 365 -9.97 -24.65 9.03
C VAL A 365 -10.47 -26.08 9.05
N ALA A 366 -9.87 -26.92 9.89
CA ALA A 366 -10.36 -28.24 10.26
C ALA A 366 -10.05 -28.49 11.74
N SER A 367 -10.55 -29.60 12.29
CA SER A 367 -10.17 -30.01 13.66
C SER A 367 -8.64 -30.09 13.75
N GLY A 368 -8.06 -29.30 14.67
CA GLY A 368 -6.62 -29.24 14.88
C GLY A 368 -5.84 -28.37 13.91
N PHE A 369 -6.47 -27.71 12.92
CA PHE A 369 -5.76 -26.85 11.95
C PHE A 369 -6.29 -25.42 11.97
N THR A 370 -5.39 -24.45 12.10
CA THR A 370 -5.73 -23.02 12.08
C THR A 370 -4.97 -22.27 11.02
N ARG A 371 -5.66 -21.36 10.35
CA ARG A 371 -5.08 -20.29 9.57
C ARG A 371 -4.98 -19.04 10.44
N CYS A 372 -3.84 -18.37 10.42
CA CYS A 372 -3.54 -17.17 11.17
C CYS A 372 -3.18 -16.01 10.24
N ALA A 373 -3.62 -14.82 10.60
CA ALA A 373 -3.27 -13.54 9.98
C ALA A 373 -2.99 -12.52 11.10
N LEU A 374 -2.58 -11.30 10.75
CA LEU A 374 -2.16 -10.26 11.70
C LEU A 374 -0.93 -10.69 12.51
N THR A 375 -0.01 -11.39 11.85
CA THR A 375 1.18 -12.03 12.43
C THR A 375 2.48 -11.57 11.80
N SER A 376 2.42 -10.77 10.74
CA SER A 376 3.60 -10.28 10.00
C SER A 376 4.53 -9.43 10.89
N ASP A 377 5.84 -9.61 10.73
CA ASP A 377 6.84 -8.78 11.37
C ASP A 377 6.87 -7.37 10.75
N ARG A 378 6.60 -6.35 11.57
CA ARG A 378 6.58 -4.94 11.14
C ARG A 378 7.95 -4.42 10.70
N THR A 379 9.04 -5.03 11.16
CA THR A 379 10.41 -4.58 10.88
C THR A 379 10.92 -5.12 9.55
N THR A 380 10.53 -6.34 9.20
CA THR A 380 11.00 -7.04 7.99
C THR A 380 9.94 -7.13 6.89
N GLY A 381 8.65 -6.94 7.21
CA GLY A 381 7.54 -7.14 6.27
C GLY A 381 7.23 -8.62 6.07
N SER A 382 6.41 -8.93 5.07
CA SER A 382 5.97 -10.30 4.81
C SER A 382 5.78 -10.61 3.32
N VAL A 383 6.12 -11.83 2.92
CA VAL A 383 5.92 -12.33 1.55
C VAL A 383 4.63 -13.12 1.49
N ARG A 384 3.79 -12.87 0.50
CA ARG A 384 2.47 -13.52 0.39
C ARG A 384 2.36 -14.26 -0.92
N VAL A 385 1.76 -15.44 -0.87
CA VAL A 385 1.41 -16.22 -2.06
C VAL A 385 -0.10 -16.12 -2.25
N LEU A 386 -0.52 -15.61 -3.40
CA LEU A 386 -1.89 -15.29 -3.71
C LEU A 386 -2.39 -16.08 -4.91
N ARG A 387 -3.68 -16.42 -4.88
CA ARG A 387 -4.37 -17.09 -5.97
C ARG A 387 -5.59 -16.31 -6.43
N PRO A 388 -5.70 -15.95 -7.72
CA PRO A 388 -6.96 -15.51 -8.30
C PRO A 388 -7.87 -16.75 -8.50
N LEU A 389 -9.05 -16.75 -7.89
CA LEU A 389 -9.98 -17.87 -7.91
C LEU A 389 -11.41 -17.39 -8.10
N THR A 390 -12.19 -18.10 -8.92
CA THR A 390 -13.63 -17.87 -9.05
C THR A 390 -14.36 -18.68 -7.97
N LEU A 391 -14.66 -18.04 -6.84
CA LEU A 391 -15.23 -18.71 -5.67
C LEU A 391 -16.76 -18.60 -5.58
N ALA A 392 -17.33 -17.56 -6.17
CA ALA A 392 -18.77 -17.33 -6.22
C ALA A 392 -19.17 -16.60 -7.51
N GLY A 393 -20.14 -17.16 -8.23
CA GLY A 393 -20.64 -16.58 -9.47
C GLY A 393 -19.56 -16.47 -10.55
N SER A 394 -19.52 -15.32 -11.23
CA SER A 394 -18.56 -15.02 -12.30
C SER A 394 -17.40 -14.13 -11.86
N THR A 395 -17.33 -13.75 -10.58
CA THR A 395 -16.34 -12.79 -10.09
C THR A 395 -15.08 -13.53 -9.62
N VAL A 396 -13.91 -12.98 -9.97
CA VAL A 396 -12.61 -13.51 -9.51
C VAL A 396 -12.26 -12.83 -8.19
N SER A 397 -12.19 -13.64 -7.15
CA SER A 397 -11.71 -13.28 -5.83
C SER A 397 -10.20 -13.56 -5.74
N THR A 398 -9.52 -12.89 -4.81
CA THR A 398 -8.12 -13.22 -4.49
C THR A 398 -8.08 -14.00 -3.18
N VAL A 399 -7.24 -15.03 -3.12
CA VAL A 399 -7.04 -15.83 -1.92
C VAL A 399 -5.58 -15.78 -1.50
N ALA A 400 -5.33 -15.25 -0.30
CA ALA A 400 -4.06 -15.39 0.39
C ALA A 400 -3.91 -16.81 0.92
N LEU A 401 -2.88 -17.52 0.47
CA LEU A 401 -2.61 -18.86 0.95
C LEU A 401 -1.98 -18.82 2.34
N ALA A 402 -2.52 -19.60 3.27
CA ALA A 402 -1.91 -19.80 4.58
C ALA A 402 -0.87 -20.90 4.51
N VAL A 403 0.38 -20.49 4.31
CA VAL A 403 1.47 -21.39 3.92
C VAL A 403 2.69 -21.32 4.84
N GLY A 404 2.95 -20.16 5.46
CA GLY A 404 4.02 -20.00 6.44
C GLY A 404 3.68 -20.65 7.77
N LEU A 405 4.69 -20.81 8.61
CA LEU A 405 4.52 -21.38 9.94
C LEU A 405 4.32 -20.24 10.95
N ASP A 406 3.57 -20.52 12.01
CA ASP A 406 3.48 -19.56 13.10
C ASP A 406 4.84 -19.34 13.81
N ALA A 407 4.92 -18.34 14.69
CA ALA A 407 6.14 -18.05 15.45
C ALA A 407 6.66 -19.23 16.30
N LYS A 408 5.81 -20.23 16.60
CA LYS A 408 6.20 -21.46 17.33
C LYS A 408 6.62 -22.58 16.38
N ARG A 409 6.56 -22.33 15.06
CA ARG A 409 6.74 -23.28 13.98
C ARG A 409 5.80 -24.47 14.08
N ASP A 410 4.59 -24.24 14.58
CA ASP A 410 3.55 -25.27 14.69
C ASP A 410 2.94 -25.53 13.31
N PRO A 411 3.15 -26.72 12.72
CA PRO A 411 2.68 -27.01 11.37
C PRO A 411 1.16 -27.09 11.23
N SER A 412 0.45 -27.20 12.36
CA SER A 412 -1.00 -27.16 12.43
C SER A 412 -1.55 -25.72 12.41
N ARG A 413 -0.66 -24.72 12.55
CA ARG A 413 -0.99 -23.30 12.55
C ARG A 413 -0.23 -22.57 11.45
N ARG A 414 -0.95 -22.02 10.48
CA ARG A 414 -0.33 -21.46 9.28
C ARG A 414 -0.64 -20.01 9.09
N ASP A 415 0.40 -19.22 8.88
CA ASP A 415 0.29 -17.80 8.61
C ASP A 415 0.00 -17.54 7.13
N THR A 416 -0.78 -16.49 6.84
CA THR A 416 -1.11 -16.02 5.47
C THR A 416 0.06 -15.34 4.75
N HIS A 417 1.27 -15.55 5.26
CA HIS A 417 2.51 -15.05 4.70
C HIS A 417 3.64 -16.05 4.93
N LEU A 418 4.79 -15.80 4.31
CA LEU A 418 6.06 -16.50 4.48
C LEU A 418 7.07 -15.54 5.10
N ASP A 419 7.79 -16.04 6.09
CA ASP A 419 8.95 -15.37 6.69
C ASP A 419 10.26 -15.76 6.01
N ALA A 420 11.33 -15.02 6.32
CA ALA A 420 12.66 -15.36 5.85
C ALA A 420 13.09 -16.76 6.31
N GLY A 421 13.53 -17.59 5.35
CA GLY A 421 13.87 -18.99 5.55
C GLY A 421 12.71 -19.96 5.32
N GLU A 422 11.50 -19.47 5.10
CA GLU A 422 10.34 -20.30 4.79
C GLU A 422 10.16 -20.52 3.28
N SER A 423 9.40 -21.55 2.93
CA SER A 423 9.11 -21.88 1.54
C SER A 423 7.69 -22.41 1.37
N PHE A 424 7.15 -22.18 0.18
CA PHE A 424 5.89 -22.73 -0.29
C PHE A 424 6.15 -23.55 -1.54
N THR A 425 5.53 -24.72 -1.64
CA THR A 425 5.50 -25.55 -2.86
C THR A 425 4.05 -25.79 -3.25
N SER A 426 3.73 -25.63 -4.54
CA SER A 426 2.37 -25.87 -5.05
C SER A 426 1.93 -27.32 -4.84
N ALA A 427 0.61 -27.54 -4.80
CA ALA A 427 0.02 -28.84 -4.45
C ALA A 427 0.54 -30.03 -5.28
N ASN A 428 0.88 -29.78 -6.55
CA ASN A 428 1.38 -30.76 -7.51
C ASN A 428 2.91 -30.78 -7.62
N GLY A 429 3.62 -30.00 -6.81
CA GLY A 429 5.09 -29.86 -6.89
C GLY A 429 5.57 -29.10 -8.13
N GLY A 430 4.70 -28.38 -8.83
CA GLY A 430 5.03 -27.66 -10.05
C GLY A 430 5.98 -26.49 -9.83
N PHE A 431 5.90 -25.80 -8.69
CA PHE A 431 6.90 -24.80 -8.32
C PHE A 431 7.11 -24.70 -6.81
N THR A 432 8.27 -24.15 -6.44
CA THR A 432 8.62 -23.77 -5.07
C THR A 432 9.08 -22.32 -5.03
N VAL A 433 8.59 -21.55 -4.05
CA VAL A 433 9.08 -20.21 -3.71
C VAL A 433 9.68 -20.28 -2.32
N SER A 434 10.95 -19.91 -2.19
CA SER A 434 11.67 -19.84 -0.92
C SER A 434 12.08 -18.40 -0.63
N VAL A 435 11.73 -17.89 0.55
CA VAL A 435 12.09 -16.53 0.98
C VAL A 435 13.49 -16.56 1.55
N ARG A 436 14.46 -15.95 0.85
CA ARG A 436 15.85 -15.90 1.32
C ARG A 436 16.06 -14.80 2.35
N SER A 437 15.57 -13.61 2.06
CA SER A 437 15.71 -12.44 2.93
C SER A 437 14.67 -11.39 2.56
N MET A 438 14.30 -10.55 3.50
CA MET A 438 13.37 -9.45 3.29
C MET A 438 13.86 -8.22 4.03
N THR A 439 13.92 -7.08 3.35
CA THR A 439 14.06 -5.78 4.02
C THR A 439 13.17 -4.75 3.33
N PRO A 440 12.52 -3.84 4.06
CA PRO A 440 11.58 -2.89 3.45
C PRO A 440 12.19 -2.06 2.30
N SER A 441 13.48 -1.75 2.40
CA SER A 441 14.21 -0.97 1.38
C SER A 441 14.84 -1.81 0.26
N GLY A 442 15.10 -3.09 0.52
CA GLY A 442 15.76 -4.02 -0.40
C GLY A 442 14.81 -4.92 -1.18
N GLY A 443 13.56 -5.04 -0.73
CA GLY A 443 12.59 -6.00 -1.23
C GLY A 443 12.77 -7.39 -0.61
N ALA A 444 11.91 -8.32 -1.02
CA ALA A 444 12.05 -9.74 -0.73
C ALA A 444 12.91 -10.41 -1.81
N VAL A 445 13.98 -11.07 -1.39
CA VAL A 445 14.80 -11.91 -2.26
C VAL A 445 14.24 -13.33 -2.18
N LEU A 446 13.79 -13.84 -3.32
CA LEU A 446 13.14 -15.13 -3.46
C LEU A 446 13.99 -16.05 -4.33
N ASP A 447 14.15 -17.30 -3.91
CA ASP A 447 14.64 -18.37 -4.77
C ASP A 447 13.41 -19.15 -5.27
N VAL A 448 13.17 -19.11 -6.59
CA VAL A 448 11.98 -19.71 -7.23
C VAL A 448 12.43 -20.86 -8.14
N THR A 449 11.87 -22.04 -7.94
CA THR A 449 12.17 -23.23 -8.75
C THR A 449 10.92 -23.70 -9.48
N LEU A 450 11.01 -23.91 -10.79
CA LEU A 450 9.95 -24.48 -11.62
C LEU A 450 10.30 -25.94 -11.98
N ALA A 451 9.39 -26.87 -11.77
CA ALA A 451 9.59 -28.28 -12.10
C ALA A 451 9.92 -28.48 -13.58
N GLY A 452 10.82 -29.42 -13.89
CA GLY A 452 11.19 -29.82 -15.26
C GLY A 452 10.10 -30.69 -15.92
N GLY A 453 9.88 -30.55 -17.23
CA GLY A 453 8.80 -31.23 -17.96
C GLY A 453 8.76 -32.75 -17.73
N SER A 454 7.55 -33.27 -17.58
CA SER A 454 7.20 -34.71 -17.46
C SER A 454 8.06 -35.54 -16.48
N ALA A 455 8.48 -34.97 -15.35
CA ALA A 455 8.80 -35.82 -14.21
C ALA A 455 7.50 -36.49 -13.76
N LYS A 456 7.38 -37.80 -13.99
CA LYS A 456 6.36 -38.66 -13.38
C LYS A 456 6.27 -38.29 -11.90
N VAL A 457 5.12 -37.74 -11.52
CA VAL A 457 4.75 -37.48 -10.12
C VAL A 457 5.13 -38.72 -9.31
N PRO A 458 6.08 -38.66 -8.36
CA PRO A 458 6.02 -39.62 -7.28
C PRO A 458 4.66 -39.37 -6.63
N ALA A 459 3.84 -40.41 -6.44
CA ALA A 459 2.54 -40.36 -5.75
C ALA A 459 2.63 -39.93 -4.26
N SER A 460 3.73 -39.25 -3.92
CA SER A 460 4.10 -38.57 -2.71
C SER A 460 5.32 -37.74 -3.13
N ALA A 461 5.09 -36.56 -3.72
CA ALA A 461 6.04 -35.49 -3.43
C ALA A 461 6.04 -35.40 -1.90
N PRO A 462 7.20 -35.45 -1.21
CA PRO A 462 7.17 -35.30 0.22
C PRO A 462 6.38 -34.02 0.48
N ALA A 463 5.37 -34.11 1.32
CA ALA A 463 5.00 -32.99 2.15
C ALA A 463 6.29 -32.28 2.59
N PRO A 464 6.30 -30.96 2.88
CA PRO A 464 7.24 -30.52 3.90
C PRO A 464 7.11 -31.54 5.03
N THR A 465 8.17 -32.31 5.25
CA THR A 465 8.09 -33.38 6.24
C THR A 465 7.70 -32.67 7.53
N LEU A 466 6.69 -33.19 8.22
CA LEU A 466 6.46 -32.88 9.63
C LEU A 466 7.59 -33.51 10.44
N SER A 467 8.79 -33.05 10.15
CA SER A 467 9.98 -33.22 10.92
C SER A 467 10.43 -31.79 11.06
N ALA A 468 10.51 -31.29 12.29
CA ALA A 468 11.26 -30.08 12.55
C ALA A 468 12.54 -30.18 11.71
N PRO A 469 12.80 -29.23 10.79
CA PRO A 469 14.10 -29.18 10.16
C PRO A 469 15.10 -29.27 11.31
N ALA A 470 16.13 -30.11 11.22
CA ALA A 470 17.31 -29.91 12.05
C ALA A 470 17.59 -28.40 11.99
N PRO A 471 17.64 -27.69 13.13
CA PRO A 471 17.47 -26.25 13.17
C PRO A 471 18.30 -25.67 12.04
N ALA A 472 17.60 -25.14 11.01
CA ALA A 472 18.27 -24.41 9.95
C ALA A 472 19.06 -23.36 10.72
N THR A 473 20.39 -23.52 10.71
CA THR A 473 21.26 -22.68 11.52
C THR A 473 20.89 -21.27 11.12
N ALA A 474 20.37 -20.49 12.06
CA ALA A 474 19.90 -19.14 11.77
C ALA A 474 21.01 -18.45 10.96
N PRO A 475 20.69 -17.88 9.78
CA PRO A 475 21.71 -17.33 8.92
C PRO A 475 22.58 -16.37 9.74
N ALA A 476 23.89 -16.55 9.67
CA ALA A 476 24.82 -15.76 10.46
C ALA A 476 24.53 -14.27 10.23
N THR A 477 24.24 -13.55 11.30
CA THR A 477 23.86 -12.15 11.19
C THR A 477 25.04 -11.36 10.61
N THR A 478 24.74 -10.38 9.78
CA THR A 478 25.74 -9.42 9.34
C THR A 478 25.39 -8.05 9.91
N THR A 479 26.42 -7.24 10.12
CA THR A 479 26.25 -5.84 10.51
C THR A 479 26.92 -4.97 9.46
N SER A 480 26.21 -3.94 9.00
CA SER A 480 26.71 -2.98 8.03
C SER A 480 26.93 -1.63 8.69
N ARG A 481 28.14 -1.08 8.56
CA ARG A 481 28.48 0.26 9.05
C ARG A 481 28.95 1.12 7.89
N LEU A 482 28.14 2.11 7.53
CA LEU A 482 28.48 3.11 6.53
C LEU A 482 29.32 4.22 7.17
N SER A 483 30.41 4.58 6.51
CA SER A 483 31.19 5.78 6.80
C SER A 483 31.46 6.55 5.51
N VAL A 484 31.78 7.83 5.66
CA VAL A 484 32.17 8.72 4.57
C VAL A 484 33.55 9.30 4.86
N ASP A 485 34.36 9.51 3.83
CA ASP A 485 35.69 10.15 3.98
C ASP A 485 35.57 11.62 4.42
N ARG A 486 34.44 12.26 4.10
CA ARG A 486 34.06 13.60 4.55
C ARG A 486 32.54 13.80 4.45
N THR A 487 32.00 14.71 5.25
CA THR A 487 30.55 14.99 5.32
C THR A 487 30.10 16.12 4.41
N ARG A 488 31.01 16.72 3.64
CA ARG A 488 30.74 17.88 2.79
C ARG A 488 31.42 17.77 1.44
N GLN A 489 30.72 18.06 0.35
CA GLN A 489 31.30 18.27 -0.98
C GLN A 489 30.62 19.40 -1.71
N THR A 490 31.25 19.91 -2.75
CA THR A 490 30.66 20.94 -3.61
C THR A 490 30.15 20.31 -4.90
N HIS A 491 29.01 20.76 -5.42
CA HIS A 491 28.55 20.37 -6.74
C HIS A 491 29.61 20.69 -7.81
N GLY A 492 29.86 19.76 -8.72
CA GLY A 492 30.93 19.83 -9.71
C GLY A 492 32.31 19.43 -9.18
N SER A 493 32.44 18.94 -7.95
CA SER A 493 33.74 18.51 -7.40
C SER A 493 34.38 17.40 -8.25
N SER A 494 35.67 17.56 -8.55
CA SER A 494 36.51 16.52 -9.17
C SER A 494 37.04 15.50 -8.16
N THR A 495 36.88 15.76 -6.87
CA THR A 495 37.16 14.85 -5.77
C THR A 495 35.83 14.51 -5.06
N PRO A 496 35.03 13.59 -5.59
CA PRO A 496 33.74 13.23 -5.01
C PRO A 496 33.87 12.50 -3.66
N ILE A 497 32.86 12.61 -2.79
CA ILE A 497 32.81 11.86 -1.52
C ILE A 497 32.92 10.37 -1.80
N THR A 498 33.76 9.71 -1.00
CA THR A 498 33.90 8.25 -1.04
C THR A 498 33.22 7.67 0.19
N THR A 499 32.20 6.85 -0.05
CA THR A 499 31.53 6.11 1.02
C THR A 499 32.17 4.74 1.15
N THR A 500 32.34 4.26 2.38
CA THR A 500 32.82 2.91 2.68
C THR A 500 31.83 2.24 3.60
N THR A 501 31.29 1.10 3.15
CA THR A 501 30.48 0.24 4.00
C THR A 501 31.36 -0.89 4.48
N GLN A 502 31.58 -0.97 5.79
CA GLN A 502 32.16 -2.13 6.43
C GLN A 502 31.04 -3.12 6.76
N VAL A 503 31.12 -4.32 6.22
CA VAL A 503 30.22 -5.43 6.54
C VAL A 503 31.01 -6.46 7.33
N VAL A 504 30.43 -6.92 8.44
CA VAL A 504 31.06 -7.93 9.32
C VAL A 504 30.01 -8.99 9.64
N ALA A 505 30.36 -10.26 9.44
CA ALA A 505 29.53 -11.38 9.86
C ALA A 505 29.64 -11.60 11.38
N SER A 506 28.71 -12.36 11.98
CA SER A 506 28.66 -12.60 13.42
C SER A 506 29.90 -13.29 13.99
N ASP A 507 30.66 -14.01 13.16
CA ASP A 507 31.94 -14.64 13.49
C ASP A 507 33.16 -13.72 13.32
N GLY A 508 32.94 -12.45 12.95
CA GLY A 508 33.98 -11.45 12.69
C GLY A 508 34.58 -11.51 11.28
N SER A 509 34.17 -12.46 10.44
CA SER A 509 34.67 -12.59 9.07
C SER A 509 34.08 -11.54 8.11
N ALA A 510 34.77 -11.33 6.98
CA ALA A 510 34.29 -10.53 5.87
C ALA A 510 33.29 -11.36 5.03
N PRO A 511 31.99 -11.02 5.02
CA PRO A 511 31.02 -11.77 4.24
C PRO A 511 31.15 -11.43 2.74
N SER A 512 30.88 -12.42 1.89
CA SER A 512 30.77 -12.18 0.45
C SER A 512 29.37 -11.69 0.11
N GLY A 513 29.26 -10.67 -0.75
CA GLY A 513 27.96 -10.13 -1.16
C GLY A 513 28.10 -8.79 -1.86
N THR A 514 26.98 -8.09 -2.02
CA THR A 514 26.90 -6.80 -2.71
C THR A 514 26.34 -5.75 -1.76
N VAL A 515 26.95 -4.58 -1.74
CA VAL A 515 26.43 -3.39 -1.07
C VAL A 515 25.86 -2.43 -2.11
N THR A 516 24.66 -1.92 -1.84
CA THR A 516 24.03 -0.84 -2.60
C THR A 516 23.90 0.40 -1.73
N LEU A 517 24.46 1.52 -2.19
CA LEU A 517 24.34 2.84 -1.57
C LEU A 517 23.12 3.57 -2.14
N ARG A 518 22.27 4.08 -1.25
CA ARG A 518 21.09 4.88 -1.59
C ARG A 518 21.14 6.26 -0.95
N ASP A 519 20.53 7.22 -1.62
CA ASP A 519 20.19 8.53 -1.08
C ASP A 519 18.65 8.66 -1.10
N GLY A 520 18.03 8.53 0.08
CA GLY A 520 16.59 8.24 0.15
C GLY A 520 16.24 6.95 -0.59
N THR A 521 15.34 7.03 -1.58
CA THR A 521 14.95 5.88 -2.43
C THR A 521 15.86 5.69 -3.64
N ALA A 522 16.62 6.71 -4.04
CA ALA A 522 17.45 6.70 -5.25
C ALA A 522 18.74 5.88 -5.05
N VAL A 523 19.06 5.01 -6.00
CA VAL A 523 20.32 4.24 -6.00
C VAL A 523 21.45 5.13 -6.51
N VAL A 524 22.48 5.31 -5.68
CA VAL A 524 23.71 6.04 -6.05
C VAL A 524 24.68 5.10 -6.78
N GLY A 525 24.79 3.86 -6.30
CA GLY A 525 25.63 2.83 -6.92
C GLY A 525 25.72 1.57 -6.06
N SER A 526 26.29 0.52 -6.65
CA SER A 526 26.48 -0.77 -5.97
C SER A 526 27.87 -1.33 -6.25
N THR A 527 28.41 -2.08 -5.29
CA THR A 527 29.69 -2.78 -5.46
C THR A 527 29.76 -4.04 -4.59
N LYS A 528 30.64 -4.97 -4.94
CA LYS A 528 30.86 -6.19 -4.14
C LYS A 528 31.67 -5.87 -2.88
N VAL A 529 31.42 -6.63 -1.82
CA VAL A 529 32.24 -6.60 -0.61
C VAL A 529 33.59 -7.26 -0.90
N GLY A 530 34.68 -6.54 -0.62
CA GLY A 530 36.05 -7.02 -0.75
C GLY A 530 36.43 -8.02 0.34
N SER A 531 37.62 -8.63 0.22
CA SER A 531 38.14 -9.60 1.19
C SER A 531 38.39 -9.02 2.58
N ASP A 532 38.44 -7.69 2.71
CA ASP A 532 38.55 -6.94 3.96
C ASP A 532 37.18 -6.56 4.56
N GLY A 533 36.08 -7.04 3.96
CA GLY A 533 34.72 -6.74 4.38
C GLY A 533 34.25 -5.35 3.96
N ARG A 534 34.98 -4.65 3.07
CA ARG A 534 34.66 -3.28 2.66
C ARG A 534 34.06 -3.22 1.27
N ALA A 535 33.08 -2.35 1.11
CA ALA A 535 32.50 -1.98 -0.17
C ALA A 535 32.53 -0.45 -0.31
N THR A 536 33.15 0.04 -1.38
CA THR A 536 33.34 1.47 -1.61
C THR A 536 32.51 1.97 -2.78
N VAL A 537 31.65 2.96 -2.54
CA VAL A 537 30.84 3.63 -3.58
C VAL A 537 31.08 5.13 -3.52
N THR A 538 31.32 5.74 -4.67
CA THR A 538 31.55 7.18 -4.80
C THR A 538 30.23 7.92 -4.98
N LEU A 539 29.98 8.95 -4.19
CA LEU A 539 28.86 9.87 -4.38
C LEU A 539 29.22 10.86 -5.49
N PRO A 540 28.56 10.86 -6.67
CA PRO A 540 28.99 11.64 -7.81
C PRO A 540 29.16 13.13 -7.49
N GLY A 541 30.18 13.77 -8.06
CA GLY A 541 30.38 15.23 -7.91
C GLY A 541 29.23 16.05 -8.49
N THR A 542 28.42 15.47 -9.37
CA THR A 542 27.21 16.07 -9.97
C THR A 542 25.96 15.92 -9.11
N THR A 543 26.06 15.34 -7.91
CA THR A 543 24.95 15.27 -6.94
C THR A 543 24.39 16.68 -6.70
N ALA A 544 23.07 16.83 -6.67
CA ALA A 544 22.42 18.13 -6.49
C ALA A 544 22.84 18.78 -5.17
N ALA A 545 22.85 20.13 -5.09
CA ALA A 545 23.16 20.79 -3.83
C ALA A 545 22.00 20.64 -2.83
N GLY A 546 22.32 20.31 -1.58
CA GLY A 546 21.35 20.03 -0.53
C GLY A 546 21.90 19.12 0.56
N THR A 547 21.02 18.69 1.46
CA THR A 547 21.31 17.66 2.46
C THR A 547 20.88 16.30 1.92
N HIS A 548 21.76 15.31 2.01
CA HIS A 548 21.55 13.95 1.52
C HIS A 548 21.61 12.97 2.69
N GLN A 549 20.73 11.97 2.67
CA GLN A 549 20.63 10.96 3.73
C GLN A 549 21.02 9.61 3.15
N LEU A 550 22.30 9.28 3.31
CA LEU A 550 22.90 8.10 2.70
C LEU A 550 22.67 6.86 3.57
N ARG A 551 22.31 5.76 2.94
CA ARG A 551 22.16 4.46 3.59
C ARG A 551 22.73 3.36 2.70
N ALA A 552 23.46 2.43 3.31
CA ALA A 552 23.98 1.26 2.64
C ALA A 552 23.13 0.03 3.00
N SER A 553 22.86 -0.80 2.00
CA SER A 553 22.16 -2.08 2.12
C SER A 553 23.05 -3.20 1.61
N PHE A 554 23.31 -4.20 2.43
CA PHE A 554 24.14 -5.37 2.10
C PHE A 554 23.25 -6.59 1.84
N VAL A 555 23.51 -7.25 0.70
CA VAL A 555 22.89 -8.52 0.32
C VAL A 555 24.00 -9.59 0.19
N PRO A 556 23.97 -10.67 0.99
CA PRO A 556 24.98 -11.71 0.97
C PRO A 556 24.87 -12.59 -0.29
N ALA A 557 26.00 -13.14 -0.73
CA ALA A 557 26.05 -14.02 -1.90
C ALA A 557 25.41 -15.40 -1.62
N THR A 558 25.38 -15.84 -0.35
CA THR A 558 24.83 -17.12 0.07
C THR A 558 23.76 -16.93 1.13
N SER A 559 22.83 -17.88 1.23
CA SER A 559 21.75 -17.90 2.23
C SER A 559 22.21 -18.28 3.63
N ALA A 560 23.50 -18.61 3.83
CA ALA A 560 24.07 -18.91 5.14
C ALA A 560 24.28 -17.64 5.99
N GLN A 561 24.13 -16.45 5.40
CA GLN A 561 24.30 -15.15 6.03
C GLN A 561 23.05 -14.29 5.81
N ALA A 562 22.72 -13.43 6.77
CA ALA A 562 21.59 -12.51 6.68
C ALA A 562 21.99 -11.18 6.02
N ALA A 563 21.06 -10.56 5.29
CA ALA A 563 21.20 -9.19 4.81
C ALA A 563 21.26 -8.21 5.98
N SER A 564 21.86 -7.03 5.76
CA SER A 564 21.92 -5.99 6.78
C SER A 564 21.95 -4.61 6.17
N ASP A 565 21.61 -3.63 6.99
CA ASP A 565 21.58 -2.24 6.59
C ASP A 565 22.38 -1.38 7.55
N SER A 566 22.92 -0.28 7.04
CA SER A 566 23.57 0.72 7.87
C SER A 566 22.57 1.69 8.51
N SER A 567 23.01 2.37 9.57
CA SER A 567 22.42 3.64 9.97
C SER A 567 22.54 4.68 8.84
N ILE A 568 21.69 5.70 8.87
CA ILE A 568 21.76 6.83 7.95
C ILE A 568 22.99 7.68 8.26
N VAL A 569 23.71 8.10 7.23
CA VAL A 569 24.80 9.08 7.30
C VAL A 569 24.41 10.31 6.49
N GLY A 570 24.31 11.45 7.17
CA GLY A 570 24.04 12.74 6.52
C GLY A 570 25.29 13.30 5.85
N VAL A 571 25.15 13.77 4.61
CA VAL A 571 26.16 14.57 3.93
C VAL A 571 25.55 15.83 3.33
N THR A 572 26.32 16.89 3.25
CA THR A 572 25.91 18.16 2.62
C THR A 572 26.63 18.34 1.30
N VAL A 573 25.87 18.62 0.25
CA VAL A 573 26.39 19.06 -1.03
C VAL A 573 26.14 20.56 -1.16
N ASP A 574 27.21 21.35 -1.21
CA ASP A 574 27.11 22.79 -1.36
C ASP A 574 27.03 23.20 -2.82
N LYS A 575 26.42 24.35 -3.04
CA LYS A 575 26.40 24.99 -4.35
C LYS A 575 27.83 25.32 -4.79
N ALA A 576 28.13 25.10 -6.08
CA ALA A 576 29.37 25.54 -6.70
C ALA A 576 29.53 27.06 -6.55
N SER A 577 30.71 27.54 -6.14
CA SER A 577 30.98 28.97 -6.18
C SER A 577 31.03 29.45 -7.63
N SER A 578 30.53 30.66 -7.89
CA SER A 578 30.60 31.27 -9.21
C SER A 578 31.36 32.59 -9.17
N SER A 579 31.86 33.00 -10.33
CA SER A 579 32.38 34.33 -10.58
C SER A 579 31.70 34.89 -11.84
N SER A 580 31.39 36.18 -11.81
CA SER A 580 30.77 36.88 -12.93
C SER A 580 31.70 37.97 -13.45
N ALA A 581 31.85 38.06 -14.77
CA ALA A 581 32.61 39.11 -15.44
C ALA A 581 31.69 39.91 -16.37
N LEU A 582 31.75 41.23 -16.26
CA LEU A 582 31.01 42.17 -17.12
C LEU A 582 31.97 42.80 -18.11
N THR A 583 31.66 42.68 -19.40
CA THR A 583 32.45 43.24 -20.50
C THR A 583 31.56 44.01 -21.48
N ARG A 584 32.15 44.89 -22.28
CA ARG A 584 31.42 45.62 -23.32
C ARG A 584 30.88 44.63 -24.36
N GLY A 585 29.63 44.83 -24.79
CA GLY A 585 29.05 44.08 -25.89
C GLY A 585 29.63 44.52 -27.24
N ARG A 586 29.16 43.88 -28.33
CA ARG A 586 29.58 44.23 -29.70
C ARG A 586 29.14 45.65 -30.10
N THR A 587 27.99 46.10 -29.59
CA THR A 587 27.47 47.45 -29.84
C THR A 587 28.05 48.43 -28.84
N ALA A 588 28.73 49.47 -29.31
CA ALA A 588 29.28 50.51 -28.46
C ALA A 588 28.17 51.22 -27.67
N ILE A 589 28.37 51.40 -26.37
CA ILE A 589 27.48 52.18 -25.52
C ILE A 589 27.67 53.65 -25.90
N THR A 590 26.70 54.21 -26.62
CA THR A 590 26.68 55.60 -27.09
C THR A 590 25.37 56.27 -26.70
N LYS A 591 25.37 57.59 -26.59
CA LYS A 591 24.20 58.36 -26.17
C LYS A 591 23.03 58.12 -27.14
N ASN A 592 21.83 57.92 -26.58
CA ASN A 592 20.58 57.72 -27.33
C ASN A 592 20.54 56.49 -28.26
N LYS A 593 21.44 55.50 -28.08
CA LYS A 593 21.41 54.24 -28.81
C LYS A 593 21.26 53.06 -27.86
N ALA A 594 20.50 52.05 -28.30
CA ALA A 594 20.42 50.78 -27.58
C ALA A 594 21.82 50.13 -27.56
N ALA A 595 22.20 49.61 -26.41
CA ALA A 595 23.51 49.00 -26.24
C ALA A 595 23.39 47.64 -25.57
N THR A 596 24.44 46.85 -25.67
CA THR A 596 24.51 45.54 -25.02
C THR A 596 25.79 45.44 -24.20
N VAL A 597 25.73 44.63 -23.16
CA VAL A 597 26.90 44.17 -22.41
C VAL A 597 26.94 42.66 -22.43
N THR A 598 28.13 42.09 -22.32
CA THR A 598 28.28 40.63 -22.18
C THR A 598 28.61 40.31 -20.74
N VAL A 599 27.85 39.40 -20.15
CA VAL A 599 28.15 38.82 -18.84
C VAL A 599 28.58 37.37 -19.03
N THR A 600 29.73 37.02 -18.45
CA THR A 600 30.24 35.65 -18.42
C THR A 600 30.25 35.17 -16.97
N VAL A 601 29.56 34.06 -16.71
CA VAL A 601 29.50 33.35 -15.44
C VAL A 601 30.39 32.11 -15.56
N SER A 602 31.35 31.97 -14.65
CA SER A 602 32.20 30.78 -14.52
C SER A 602 31.97 30.15 -13.17
N ALA A 603 31.71 28.85 -13.16
CA ALA A 603 31.58 28.02 -11.96
C ALA A 603 32.44 26.77 -12.16
N PRO A 604 33.58 26.63 -11.44
CA PRO A 604 34.43 25.45 -11.57
C PRO A 604 33.65 24.16 -11.36
N GLY A 605 33.87 23.17 -12.23
CA GLY A 605 33.14 21.89 -12.19
C GLY A 605 31.74 21.92 -12.79
N VAL A 606 31.23 23.09 -13.19
CA VAL A 606 29.91 23.28 -13.81
C VAL A 606 30.09 23.95 -15.17
N PRO A 607 30.26 23.19 -16.27
CA PRO A 607 30.59 23.75 -17.57
C PRO A 607 29.46 24.59 -18.19
N ARG A 608 28.23 24.42 -17.69
CA ARG A 608 27.03 25.08 -18.21
C ARG A 608 26.18 25.64 -17.06
N PRO A 609 26.64 26.71 -16.39
CA PRO A 609 25.86 27.32 -15.32
C PRO A 609 24.62 28.00 -15.90
N THR A 610 23.48 27.85 -15.23
CA THR A 610 22.21 28.47 -15.58
C THR A 610 21.79 29.51 -14.56
N GLY A 611 20.94 30.47 -14.92
CA GLY A 611 20.32 31.40 -13.96
C GLY A 611 20.24 32.83 -14.48
N THR A 612 19.76 33.74 -13.64
CA THR A 612 19.45 35.11 -14.06
C THR A 612 20.59 36.07 -13.75
N VAL A 613 20.89 36.95 -14.70
CA VAL A 613 21.84 38.05 -14.57
C VAL A 613 21.11 39.39 -14.63
N THR A 614 21.41 40.27 -13.69
CA THR A 614 20.89 41.64 -13.61
C THR A 614 22.04 42.63 -13.70
N VAL A 615 21.97 43.59 -14.64
CA VAL A 615 22.95 44.66 -14.79
C VAL A 615 22.38 45.93 -14.19
N THR A 616 23.18 46.60 -13.35
CA THR A 616 22.81 47.84 -12.66
C THR A 616 23.76 48.97 -13.01
N SER A 617 23.27 50.21 -12.97
CA SER A 617 24.04 51.45 -13.06
C SER A 617 23.73 52.31 -11.85
N GLY A 618 24.72 52.60 -11.00
CA GLY A 618 24.51 53.42 -9.79
C GLY A 618 23.40 52.87 -8.87
N GLY A 619 23.22 51.55 -8.82
CA GLY A 619 22.18 50.87 -8.03
C GLY A 619 20.85 50.63 -8.75
N ARG A 620 20.61 51.25 -9.92
CA ARG A 620 19.36 51.04 -10.70
C ARG A 620 19.54 49.95 -11.77
N THR A 621 18.61 49.01 -11.86
CA THR A 621 18.60 48.00 -12.93
C THR A 621 18.46 48.65 -14.31
N VAL A 622 19.37 48.29 -15.22
CA VAL A 622 19.41 48.77 -16.60
C VAL A 622 19.22 47.64 -17.63
N GLY A 623 19.27 46.38 -17.20
CA GLY A 623 19.03 45.22 -18.05
C GLY A 623 19.01 43.91 -17.26
N THR A 624 18.31 42.91 -17.77
CA THR A 624 18.25 41.55 -17.24
C THR A 624 18.33 40.54 -18.39
N ALA A 625 18.95 39.38 -18.13
CA ALA A 625 18.93 38.26 -19.07
C ALA A 625 19.16 36.93 -18.35
N THR A 626 18.76 35.83 -18.97
CA THR A 626 18.97 34.48 -18.44
C THR A 626 20.17 33.83 -19.13
N VAL A 627 21.08 33.28 -18.35
CA VAL A 627 22.13 32.37 -18.82
C VAL A 627 21.49 31.00 -19.02
N SER A 628 21.37 30.56 -20.27
CA SER A 628 20.93 29.20 -20.62
C SER A 628 22.09 28.23 -20.66
N ALA A 629 21.80 26.93 -20.61
CA ALA A 629 22.82 25.87 -20.70
C ALA A 629 23.62 25.91 -22.02
N ASP A 630 22.99 26.37 -23.10
CA ASP A 630 23.61 26.51 -24.43
C ASP A 630 24.62 27.65 -24.49
N GLY A 631 24.45 28.67 -23.64
CA GLY A 631 25.34 29.82 -23.56
C GLY A 631 26.70 29.52 -22.91
N ALA A 632 26.89 28.33 -22.33
CA ALA A 632 28.12 27.93 -21.61
C ALA A 632 28.62 29.01 -20.63
N GLY A 633 27.68 29.60 -19.87
CA GLY A 633 27.95 30.68 -18.92
C GLY A 633 27.97 32.09 -19.51
N ARG A 634 27.89 32.27 -20.83
CA ARG A 634 27.92 33.58 -21.49
C ARG A 634 26.53 34.04 -21.91
N VAL A 635 26.17 35.28 -21.57
CA VAL A 635 24.90 35.91 -21.97
C VAL A 635 25.12 37.35 -22.43
N THR A 636 24.40 37.75 -23.47
CA THR A 636 24.33 39.15 -23.90
C THR A 636 23.13 39.81 -23.25
N VAL A 637 23.36 40.88 -22.49
CA VAL A 637 22.32 41.62 -21.78
C VAL A 637 22.05 42.93 -22.52
N PRO A 638 20.83 43.16 -23.01
CA PRO A 638 20.43 44.48 -23.50
C PRO A 638 20.40 45.45 -22.32
N VAL A 639 21.08 46.59 -22.47
CA VAL A 639 21.04 47.68 -21.48
C VAL A 639 20.29 48.87 -22.07
N GLY A 640 19.47 49.51 -21.23
CA GLY A 640 18.64 50.64 -21.65
C GLY A 640 19.44 51.79 -22.27
N THR A 641 18.75 52.62 -23.07
CA THR A 641 19.33 53.82 -23.70
C THR A 641 19.76 54.85 -22.66
N PHE A 642 21.04 55.21 -22.67
CA PHE A 642 21.58 56.30 -21.86
C PHE A 642 21.38 57.64 -22.58
N THR A 643 20.53 58.50 -22.03
CA THR A 643 20.13 59.77 -22.67
C THR A 643 20.93 60.99 -22.19
N ARG A 644 21.70 60.86 -21.12
CA ARG A 644 22.57 61.91 -20.56
C ARG A 644 24.05 61.59 -20.82
N GLY A 645 24.85 62.62 -21.04
CA GLY A 645 26.31 62.49 -21.01
C GLY A 645 26.79 62.32 -19.57
N GLY A 646 27.96 61.71 -19.38
CA GLY A 646 28.56 61.50 -18.07
C GLY A 646 29.18 60.13 -17.87
N THR A 647 29.62 59.87 -16.63
CA THR A 647 30.26 58.62 -16.22
C THR A 647 29.24 57.67 -15.60
N TYR A 648 29.06 56.50 -16.23
CA TYR A 648 28.21 55.41 -15.75
C TYR A 648 29.07 54.29 -15.17
N VAL A 649 28.67 53.78 -14.01
CA VAL A 649 29.34 52.67 -13.32
C VAL A 649 28.42 51.46 -13.33
N LEU A 650 28.73 50.48 -14.18
CA LEU A 650 27.94 49.27 -14.37
C LEU A 650 28.46 48.11 -13.52
N SER A 651 27.55 47.31 -12.97
CA SER A 651 27.85 46.03 -12.30
C SER A 651 26.80 44.99 -12.65
N ALA A 652 27.22 43.74 -12.83
CA ALA A 652 26.31 42.61 -13.05
C ALA A 652 26.22 41.75 -11.78
N SER A 653 25.01 41.36 -11.39
CA SER A 653 24.75 40.34 -10.38
C SER A 653 24.14 39.10 -11.04
N TYR A 654 24.74 37.95 -10.79
CA TYR A 654 24.20 36.64 -11.14
C TYR A 654 23.53 36.04 -9.90
N ALA A 655 22.26 35.65 -10.02
CA ALA A 655 21.44 35.19 -8.90
C ALA A 655 21.77 33.77 -8.41
N GLY A 656 22.56 33.00 -9.17
CA GLY A 656 22.76 31.57 -8.90
C GLY A 656 21.69 30.68 -9.51
N SER A 657 21.70 29.41 -9.09
CA SER A 657 20.71 28.37 -9.41
C SER A 657 20.56 27.40 -8.23
N GLY A 658 19.84 26.29 -8.43
CA GLY A 658 19.79 25.19 -7.45
C GLY A 658 21.18 24.67 -7.06
N ASN A 659 22.13 24.65 -8.00
CA ASN A 659 23.45 24.02 -7.82
C ASN A 659 24.64 25.01 -7.85
N VAL A 660 24.42 26.28 -8.15
CA VAL A 660 25.48 27.30 -8.30
C VAL A 660 25.14 28.53 -7.47
N SER A 661 26.10 29.04 -6.70
CA SER A 661 25.94 30.22 -5.83
C SER A 661 25.92 31.53 -6.63
N ALA A 662 25.25 32.54 -6.08
CA ALA A 662 25.23 33.89 -6.65
C ALA A 662 26.63 34.54 -6.68
N SER A 663 26.85 35.47 -7.61
CA SER A 663 28.09 36.27 -7.68
C SER A 663 27.84 37.67 -8.26
N VAL A 664 28.77 38.59 -8.02
CA VAL A 664 28.71 39.96 -8.53
C VAL A 664 30.01 40.29 -9.26
N SER A 665 29.91 40.95 -10.41
CA SER A 665 31.05 41.34 -11.22
C SER A 665 31.79 42.53 -10.63
N LYS A 666 33.05 42.70 -11.03
CA LYS A 666 33.75 44.00 -10.90
C LYS A 666 32.97 45.09 -11.65
N ARG A 667 33.15 46.34 -11.21
CA ARG A 667 32.55 47.52 -11.84
C ARG A 667 33.19 47.82 -13.19
N MET A 668 32.37 48.14 -14.19
CA MET A 668 32.80 48.63 -15.49
C MET A 668 32.43 50.11 -15.63
N ILE A 669 33.42 50.96 -15.94
CA ILE A 669 33.21 52.39 -16.14
C ILE A 669 32.96 52.66 -17.63
N VAL A 670 31.90 53.43 -17.91
CA VAL A 670 31.50 53.85 -19.24
C VAL A 670 31.37 55.37 -19.23
N VAL A 671 32.15 56.06 -20.05
CA VAL A 671 32.07 57.53 -20.20
C VAL A 671 31.35 57.84 -21.51
N LEU A 672 30.23 58.53 -21.42
CA LEU A 672 29.47 59.03 -22.57
C LEU A 672 29.74 60.52 -22.71
N ARG A 673 30.29 60.92 -23.86
CA ARG A 673 30.49 62.32 -24.22
C ARG A 673 29.20 62.91 -24.82
#